data_AF-K6WGR9-F1
#
_entry.id   AF-K6WGR9-F1
#
_cell.length_a   1.000
_cell.length_b   1.000
_cell.length_c   1.000
_cell.angle_alpha   90.00
_cell.angle_beta   90.00
_cell.angle_gamma   90.00
#
_symmetry.space_group_name_H-M   'P 1'
#
loop_
_entity.id
_entity.type
_entity.pdbx_description
1 polymer ?
#
loop_
_entity_poly.entity_id
_entity_poly.type
_entity_poly.pdbx_seq_one_letter_code
_entity_poly.pdbx_strand_id
1 'polypeptide(L)'
;MNDHHATTSVQDWLRDSVPDIIGRLGVERGVDLALRVIFARWATLQSDSGHALWNRMRGAISDEELVKQYRILSVFKDENNDTLGESREAAYMIRKLIHEIDAAIDPFTFIGDSEMLCTYFDSTLELLDRLGKQAGEADTPPALAVLMAELSVHPGDYVVDPVCGNGTGLIAASRSRPGVRVAGLDINLRVARRARMRFLLNDIIEGSGIDCGDALDYDSSFENVADVVIAQPPWNVTLSEQQQARIRDLASRLFDPRNTREFLRSDMPWVLLALDAMHSTGRAALILSGSSVSPSCRLAHELLLDSNVVEAILALPAGMFTHTGVSATMWLLRAPDRKRAPAPVLMVDMQPLVGLDRRGRPLIEQSTQARVVDLVSAFRDHGEVDAPANLAVVLPRHQIDTKRGLHPKHYLEPAPKEFLTHPEPKDSLLTEVSLTNFKAFGDRTSIPLAPLTLIYGANSSGKSSVIQSLLLIKQSMEAQKLVTQGPIVNVGSFGGITHGHVARHIEVALKYGVIEDWIPDEGTADPALSREVSWVFQQDPQGQGIATEARWRFGDYSIKFVKQSDSSRTSIDLHAAESAFLGLAGGTLLYPFDSRQIRDGDEDEQQRRLRSRESTARRVLRILRDVELDYLPMGGTALLPAGHGGLPALRPRVSDREEGVVASYLNRAAQLASGISNEVASLLNSIVWLGPLRSAPKRVYDRADVDEMSGDGRHIAVYLFDHATVVEQVNEWLVRLEVPYKLDVVPVTTGDAASLIGELVAIALTDRRSGVTVTPADVGFGISQVLPIVVELLARRDSVIAIEQPETHLHPRLQARLADLLIDSAQKGARGNQILVETHSEHLMLRVQRRIREGALDRDLVSVLYVDQDSSGSGTVKPLRLDSNGEFLDEWPDGFFDERLEELFGEV
;
A
#
# COMPACT_ATOMS: atom_id res chain seq x y z
N MET A 1 -7.98 2.48 38.49
CA MET A 1 -8.30 1.05 38.74
C MET A 1 -9.78 0.75 38.49
N ASN A 2 -10.73 1.66 38.75
CA ASN A 2 -12.16 1.45 38.46
C ASN A 2 -12.54 1.50 36.96
N ASP A 3 -11.92 2.36 36.14
CA ASP A 3 -12.28 2.49 34.70
C ASP A 3 -12.01 1.24 33.87
N HIS A 4 -10.95 0.48 34.18
CA HIS A 4 -10.60 -0.75 33.46
C HIS A 4 -11.59 -1.89 33.71
N HIS A 5 -12.22 -1.95 34.89
CA HIS A 5 -13.26 -2.95 35.17
C HIS A 5 -14.57 -2.62 34.46
N ALA A 6 -14.97 -1.35 34.42
CA ALA A 6 -16.18 -0.89 33.73
C ALA A 6 -16.09 -1.06 32.20
N THR A 7 -14.94 -0.77 31.58
CA THR A 7 -14.76 -0.98 30.13
C THR A 7 -14.76 -2.46 29.73
N THR A 8 -14.26 -3.35 30.60
CA THR A 8 -14.27 -4.79 30.35
C THR A 8 -15.70 -5.36 30.41
N SER A 9 -16.52 -4.93 31.38
CA SER A 9 -17.91 -5.39 31.50
C SER A 9 -18.82 -4.93 30.36
N VAL A 10 -18.57 -3.75 29.79
CA VAL A 10 -19.30 -3.23 28.62
C VAL A 10 -18.99 -4.07 27.38
N GLN A 11 -17.71 -4.38 27.15
CA GLN A 11 -17.28 -5.19 26.01
C GLN A 11 -17.78 -6.63 26.08
N ASP A 12 -17.79 -7.23 27.27
CA ASP A 12 -18.35 -8.56 27.48
C ASP A 12 -19.86 -8.58 27.22
N TRP A 13 -20.60 -7.58 27.71
CA TRP A 13 -22.02 -7.45 27.44
C TRP A 13 -22.33 -7.28 25.94
N LEU A 14 -21.59 -6.41 25.23
CA LEU A 14 -21.73 -6.24 23.77
C LEU A 14 -21.41 -7.51 22.98
N ARG A 15 -20.45 -8.32 23.46
CA ARG A 15 -20.01 -9.56 22.81
C ARG A 15 -21.01 -10.69 23.00
N ASP A 16 -21.55 -10.84 24.21
CA ASP A 16 -22.29 -12.04 24.60
C ASP A 16 -23.81 -11.86 24.49
N SER A 17 -24.29 -10.64 24.72
CA SER A 17 -25.72 -10.37 24.83
C SER A 17 -26.32 -9.88 23.52
N VAL A 18 -25.67 -8.91 22.87
CA VAL A 18 -26.20 -8.17 21.71
C VAL A 18 -26.35 -9.02 20.43
N PRO A 19 -25.44 -9.96 20.08
CA PRO A 19 -25.59 -10.78 18.87
C PRO A 19 -26.86 -11.66 18.85
N ASP A 20 -27.32 -12.18 19.99
CA ASP A 20 -28.58 -12.94 20.07
C ASP A 20 -29.80 -12.03 19.86
N ILE A 21 -29.75 -10.77 20.32
CA ILE A 21 -30.81 -9.78 20.09
C ILE A 21 -30.92 -9.45 18.60
N ILE A 22 -29.76 -9.16 18.00
CA ILE A 22 -29.65 -8.82 16.58
C ILE A 22 -30.06 -10.00 15.70
N GLY A 23 -29.65 -11.22 16.04
CA GLY A 23 -30.02 -12.44 15.29
C GLY A 23 -31.52 -12.71 15.26
N ARG A 24 -32.28 -12.26 16.27
CA ARG A 24 -33.73 -12.50 16.37
C ARG A 24 -34.59 -11.35 15.84
N LEU A 25 -34.17 -10.10 16.03
CA LEU A 25 -34.97 -8.91 15.69
C LEU A 25 -34.44 -8.16 14.46
N GLY A 26 -33.25 -8.51 13.96
CA GLY A 26 -32.50 -7.73 12.98
C GLY A 26 -31.64 -6.65 13.65
N VAL A 27 -30.57 -6.23 12.97
CA VAL A 27 -29.54 -5.30 13.49
C VAL A 27 -30.16 -4.00 14.02
N GLU A 28 -30.88 -3.28 13.17
CA GLU A 28 -31.40 -1.94 13.49
C GLU A 28 -32.46 -1.99 14.61
N ARG A 29 -33.39 -2.94 14.55
CA ARG A 29 -34.46 -3.12 15.54
C ARG A 29 -33.93 -3.63 16.88
N GLY A 30 -32.96 -4.55 16.86
CA GLY A 30 -32.35 -5.08 18.07
C GLY A 30 -31.54 -4.03 18.83
N VAL A 31 -30.75 -3.22 18.12
CA VAL A 31 -30.03 -2.09 18.72
C VAL A 31 -31.00 -1.06 19.27
N ASP A 32 -32.02 -0.65 18.50
CA ASP A 32 -32.98 0.34 18.97
C ASP A 32 -33.65 -0.12 20.27
N LEU A 33 -34.03 -1.41 20.35
CA LEU A 33 -34.57 -1.99 21.57
C LEU A 33 -33.58 -1.92 22.74
N ALA A 34 -32.31 -2.29 22.52
CA ALA A 34 -31.27 -2.25 23.55
C ALA A 34 -31.06 -0.82 24.10
N LEU A 35 -30.92 0.18 23.22
CA LEU A 35 -30.76 1.59 23.60
C LEU A 35 -31.95 2.09 24.44
N ARG A 36 -33.17 1.71 24.07
CA ARG A 36 -34.37 2.09 24.82
C ARG A 36 -34.42 1.47 26.21
N VAL A 37 -33.99 0.22 26.38
CA VAL A 37 -33.94 -0.42 27.70
C VAL A 37 -32.83 0.22 28.57
N ILE A 38 -31.67 0.54 28.00
CA ILE A 38 -30.60 1.27 28.71
C ILE A 38 -31.12 2.64 29.17
N PHE A 39 -31.76 3.39 28.27
CA PHE A 39 -32.34 4.69 28.61
C PHE A 39 -33.48 4.57 29.65
N ALA A 40 -34.32 3.54 29.55
CA ALA A 40 -35.35 3.25 30.54
C ALA A 40 -34.76 2.99 31.94
N ARG A 41 -33.64 2.26 32.01
CA ARG A 41 -32.90 2.07 33.26
C ARG A 41 -32.45 3.42 33.80
N TRP A 42 -31.77 4.22 32.99
CA TRP A 42 -31.32 5.55 33.38
C TRP A 42 -32.46 6.43 33.91
N ALA A 43 -33.58 6.51 33.18
CA ALA A 43 -34.72 7.34 33.55
C ALA A 43 -35.37 6.88 34.87
N THR A 44 -35.38 5.58 35.14
CA THR A 44 -35.94 5.03 36.39
C THR A 44 -35.03 5.19 37.60
N LEU A 45 -33.72 5.40 37.41
CA LEU A 45 -32.78 5.75 38.49
C LEU A 45 -33.00 7.18 39.03
N GLN A 46 -33.69 8.05 38.28
CA GLN A 46 -33.84 9.46 38.65
C GLN A 46 -34.86 9.70 39.80
N SER A 47 -35.58 8.68 40.27
CA SER A 47 -36.53 8.81 41.40
C SER A 47 -36.85 7.49 42.09
N ASP A 48 -37.23 7.52 43.37
CA ASP A 48 -37.68 6.34 44.13
C ASP A 48 -38.90 5.64 43.48
N SER A 49 -39.85 6.41 42.95
CA SER A 49 -40.99 5.90 42.19
C SER A 49 -40.56 5.21 40.89
N GLY A 50 -39.49 5.71 40.25
CA GLY A 50 -38.85 5.10 39.09
C GLY A 50 -38.21 3.77 39.43
N HIS A 51 -37.45 3.71 40.54
CA HIS A 51 -36.89 2.45 41.04
C HIS A 51 -37.96 1.40 41.32
N ALA A 52 -39.08 1.79 41.93
CA ALA A 52 -40.21 0.90 42.14
C ALA A 52 -40.83 0.41 40.82
N LEU A 53 -40.86 1.27 39.79
CA LEU A 53 -41.32 0.88 38.44
C LEU A 53 -40.36 -0.12 37.78
N TRP A 54 -39.05 0.11 37.84
CA TRP A 54 -38.06 -0.82 37.30
C TRP A 54 -38.13 -2.20 37.96
N ASN A 55 -38.24 -2.22 39.29
CA ASN A 55 -38.38 -3.47 40.05
C ASN A 55 -39.67 -4.24 39.69
N ARG A 56 -40.77 -3.54 39.40
CA ARG A 56 -42.00 -4.18 38.89
C ARG A 56 -41.81 -4.77 37.50
N MET A 57 -41.13 -4.06 36.59
CA MET A 57 -40.83 -4.56 35.25
C MET A 57 -39.98 -5.82 35.31
N ARG A 58 -38.93 -5.81 36.15
CA ARG A 58 -38.09 -6.99 36.40
C ARG A 58 -38.89 -8.18 36.93
N GLY A 59 -39.86 -7.93 37.81
CA GLY A 59 -40.72 -8.94 38.44
C GLY A 59 -41.97 -9.34 37.64
N ALA A 60 -42.19 -8.79 36.45
CA ALA A 60 -43.41 -9.05 35.67
C ALA A 60 -43.56 -10.54 35.34
N ILE A 61 -44.73 -11.13 35.65
CA ILE A 61 -44.95 -12.59 35.55
C ILE A 61 -45.43 -13.04 34.16
N SER A 62 -45.84 -12.11 33.30
CA SER A 62 -46.20 -12.37 31.91
C SER A 62 -45.57 -11.35 30.95
N ASP A 63 -45.46 -11.73 29.68
CA ASP A 63 -44.98 -10.84 28.61
C ASP A 63 -45.93 -9.65 28.39
N GLU A 64 -47.24 -9.87 28.51
CA GLU A 64 -48.26 -8.83 28.40
C GLU A 64 -48.14 -7.78 29.51
N GLU A 65 -47.87 -8.21 30.75
CA GLU A 65 -47.61 -7.31 31.88
C GLU A 65 -46.33 -6.50 31.68
N LEU A 66 -45.25 -7.15 31.25
CA LEU A 66 -43.96 -6.51 30.99
C LEU A 66 -44.08 -5.41 29.92
N VAL A 67 -44.73 -5.72 28.81
CA VAL A 67 -44.96 -4.78 27.71
C VAL A 67 -45.82 -3.60 28.17
N LYS A 68 -46.88 -3.86 28.94
CA LYS A 68 -47.74 -2.80 29.48
C LYS A 68 -46.99 -1.85 30.40
N GLN A 69 -46.08 -2.36 31.23
CA GLN A 69 -45.28 -1.54 32.14
C GLN A 69 -44.17 -0.77 31.38
N TYR A 70 -43.55 -1.39 30.38
CA TYR A 70 -42.56 -0.76 29.50
C TYR A 70 -43.13 0.46 28.73
N ARG A 71 -44.38 0.38 28.27
CA ARG A 71 -45.10 1.47 27.58
C ARG A 71 -45.35 2.73 28.44
N ILE A 72 -45.23 2.64 29.76
CA ILE A 72 -45.53 3.76 30.67
C ILE A 72 -44.42 4.82 30.66
N LEU A 73 -43.21 4.48 30.19
CA LEU A 73 -42.11 5.42 30.07
C LEU A 73 -42.43 6.45 28.97
N SER A 74 -42.63 7.70 29.39
CA SER A 74 -43.18 8.82 28.59
C SER A 74 -42.37 9.19 27.35
N VAL A 75 -41.10 8.76 27.25
CA VAL A 75 -40.25 8.98 26.07
C VAL A 75 -40.71 8.17 24.84
N PHE A 76 -41.64 7.23 25.01
CA PHE A 76 -42.13 6.34 23.95
C PHE A 76 -43.56 6.65 23.46
N LYS A 77 -44.17 7.79 23.84
CA LYS A 77 -45.63 7.93 23.83
C LYS A 77 -46.34 8.47 22.57
N ASP A 78 -45.69 8.78 21.45
CA ASP A 78 -46.35 9.32 20.22
C ASP A 78 -45.58 8.90 18.94
N GLU A 79 -46.11 8.54 17.76
CA GLU A 79 -47.47 8.43 17.17
C GLU A 79 -47.52 7.23 16.17
N ASN A 80 -48.66 6.54 16.13
CA ASN A 80 -49.23 5.71 15.05
C ASN A 80 -48.55 4.46 14.44
N ASN A 81 -47.32 4.03 14.76
CA ASN A 81 -46.80 2.78 14.12
C ASN A 81 -45.69 1.99 14.83
N ASP A 82 -45.39 2.25 16.11
CA ASP A 82 -44.28 1.56 16.80
C ASP A 82 -44.73 0.21 17.41
N THR A 83 -44.57 -0.87 16.64
CA THR A 83 -44.92 -2.26 17.03
C THR A 83 -43.76 -3.01 17.70
N LEU A 84 -42.62 -2.34 17.95
CA LEU A 84 -41.37 -3.00 18.39
C LEU A 84 -41.49 -3.69 19.77
N GLY A 85 -42.51 -3.35 20.56
CA GLY A 85 -42.80 -3.97 21.85
C GLY A 85 -44.00 -4.92 21.87
N GLU A 86 -44.58 -5.28 20.71
CA GLU A 86 -45.85 -6.02 20.65
C GLU A 86 -45.70 -7.51 20.31
N SER A 87 -44.52 -7.94 19.87
CA SER A 87 -44.26 -9.36 19.59
C SER A 87 -43.80 -10.11 20.85
N ARG A 88 -44.09 -11.41 20.90
CA ARG A 88 -43.62 -12.29 21.98
C ARG A 88 -42.10 -12.33 22.04
N GLU A 89 -41.46 -12.25 20.87
CA GLU A 89 -40.02 -12.17 20.71
C GLU A 89 -39.45 -10.89 21.34
N ALA A 90 -40.09 -9.73 21.15
CA ALA A 90 -39.64 -8.47 21.75
C ALA A 90 -39.78 -8.46 23.28
N ALA A 91 -40.88 -8.99 23.82
CA ALA A 91 -41.07 -9.10 25.27
C ALA A 91 -40.01 -9.99 25.92
N TYR A 92 -39.68 -11.12 25.29
CA TYR A 92 -38.58 -11.98 25.71
C TYR A 92 -37.24 -11.22 25.71
N MET A 93 -36.95 -10.45 24.66
CA MET A 93 -35.71 -9.67 24.58
C MET A 93 -35.64 -8.54 25.61
N ILE A 94 -36.74 -7.82 25.86
CA ILE A 94 -36.82 -6.80 26.93
C ILE A 94 -36.49 -7.43 28.27
N ARG A 95 -37.08 -8.60 28.58
CA ARG A 95 -36.84 -9.31 29.85
C ARG A 95 -35.38 -9.72 30.02
N LYS A 96 -34.77 -10.22 28.94
CA LYS A 96 -33.36 -10.61 28.90
C LYS A 96 -32.45 -9.39 29.14
N LEU A 97 -32.67 -8.31 28.40
CA LEU A 97 -31.93 -7.05 28.54
C LEU A 97 -32.02 -6.46 29.95
N ILE A 98 -33.20 -6.46 30.57
CA ILE A 98 -33.37 -5.98 31.95
C ILE A 98 -32.49 -6.79 32.91
N HIS A 99 -32.46 -8.12 32.79
CA HIS A 99 -31.62 -8.96 33.66
C HIS A 99 -30.12 -8.72 33.42
N GLU A 100 -29.71 -8.58 32.16
CA GLU A 100 -28.31 -8.36 31.81
C GLU A 100 -27.81 -6.98 32.25
N ILE A 101 -28.63 -5.93 32.10
CA ILE A 101 -28.32 -4.58 32.57
C ILE A 101 -28.21 -4.55 34.10
N ASP A 102 -29.13 -5.20 34.83
CA ASP A 102 -29.05 -5.31 36.29
C ASP A 102 -27.85 -6.16 36.77
N ALA A 103 -27.40 -7.14 35.98
CA ALA A 103 -26.21 -7.92 36.30
C ALA A 103 -24.92 -7.13 36.03
N ALA A 104 -24.95 -6.20 35.08
CA ALA A 104 -23.83 -5.37 34.68
C ALA A 104 -23.67 -4.09 35.52
N ILE A 105 -24.75 -3.59 36.13
CA ILE A 105 -24.79 -2.33 36.89
C ILE A 105 -25.18 -2.63 38.34
N ASP A 106 -24.29 -2.32 39.29
CA ASP A 106 -24.50 -2.59 40.72
C ASP A 106 -25.75 -1.83 41.24
N PRO A 107 -26.77 -2.52 41.78
CA PRO A 107 -27.99 -1.89 42.28
C PRO A 107 -27.81 -0.88 43.43
N PHE A 108 -26.62 -0.79 44.06
CA PHE A 108 -26.41 -0.07 45.32
C PHE A 108 -25.53 1.20 45.24
N THR A 109 -25.00 1.59 44.07
CA THR A 109 -24.10 2.76 43.90
C THR A 109 -24.77 3.97 43.25
N PHE A 110 -25.42 4.81 44.06
CA PHE A 110 -26.32 5.88 43.60
C PHE A 110 -25.67 7.11 42.91
N ILE A 111 -24.33 7.25 42.88
CA ILE A 111 -23.67 8.50 42.43
C ILE A 111 -22.74 8.30 41.20
N GLY A 112 -22.59 7.06 40.69
CA GLY A 112 -21.69 6.74 39.56
C GLY A 112 -22.34 6.10 38.32
N ASP A 113 -23.61 5.69 38.39
CA ASP A 113 -24.22 4.82 37.36
C ASP A 113 -24.65 5.55 36.07
N SER A 114 -24.84 6.87 36.11
CA SER A 114 -25.30 7.65 34.94
C SER A 114 -24.24 7.68 33.84
N GLU A 115 -22.98 7.93 34.18
CA GLU A 115 -21.85 7.95 33.24
C GLU A 115 -21.56 6.55 32.67
N MET A 116 -21.74 5.52 33.49
CA MET A 116 -21.66 4.13 33.04
C MET A 116 -22.77 3.83 32.02
N LEU A 117 -24.03 4.21 32.29
CA LEU A 117 -25.13 4.05 31.35
C LEU A 117 -24.92 4.82 30.04
N CYS A 118 -24.35 6.03 30.09
CA CYS A 118 -23.92 6.76 28.90
C CYS A 118 -22.89 5.95 28.09
N THR A 119 -21.90 5.37 28.76
CA THR A 119 -20.87 4.53 28.12
C THR A 119 -21.49 3.29 27.46
N TYR A 120 -22.42 2.61 28.13
CA TYR A 120 -23.17 1.49 27.54
C TYR A 120 -23.99 1.94 26.33
N PHE A 121 -24.64 3.11 26.41
CA PHE A 121 -25.44 3.67 25.33
C PHE A 121 -24.58 3.98 24.09
N ASP A 122 -23.50 4.74 24.26
CA ASP A 122 -22.60 5.12 23.17
C ASP A 122 -21.89 3.89 22.58
N SER A 123 -21.46 2.93 23.41
CA SER A 123 -20.82 1.69 22.90
C SER A 123 -21.81 0.79 22.15
N THR A 124 -23.10 0.83 22.50
CA THR A 124 -24.17 0.13 21.76
C THR A 124 -24.43 0.79 20.41
N LEU A 125 -24.36 2.13 20.34
CA LEU A 125 -24.42 2.87 19.08
C LEU A 125 -23.21 2.57 18.18
N GLU A 126 -22.00 2.58 18.72
CA GLU A 126 -20.81 2.19 17.95
C GLU A 126 -20.92 0.78 17.39
N LEU A 127 -21.56 -0.14 18.12
CA LEU A 127 -21.80 -1.50 17.64
C LEU A 127 -22.78 -1.51 16.46
N LEU A 128 -23.80 -0.65 16.43
CA LEU A 128 -24.67 -0.47 15.27
C LEU A 128 -23.87 -0.05 14.05
N ASP A 129 -23.03 0.97 14.20
CA ASP A 129 -22.19 1.47 13.10
C ASP A 129 -21.23 0.39 12.57
N ARG A 130 -20.80 -0.55 13.42
CA ARG A 130 -19.99 -1.71 13.02
C ARG A 130 -20.79 -2.84 12.36
N LEU A 131 -22.02 -3.10 12.83
CA LEU A 131 -22.81 -4.28 12.44
C LEU A 131 -23.79 -4.02 11.30
N GLY A 132 -24.10 -2.77 10.98
CA GLY A 132 -24.81 -2.46 9.74
C GLY A 132 -25.16 -1.00 9.56
N LYS A 133 -24.99 -0.50 8.33
CA LYS A 133 -25.90 0.46 7.69
C LYS A 133 -25.70 0.56 6.18
N GLN A 134 -26.79 0.95 5.52
CA GLN A 134 -26.87 1.37 4.12
C GLN A 134 -26.13 2.70 3.91
N ALA A 135 -25.71 2.97 2.68
CA ALA A 135 -25.05 4.21 2.28
C ALA A 135 -25.85 5.46 2.73
N GLY A 136 -25.20 6.40 3.44
CA GLY A 136 -25.72 7.75 3.71
C GLY A 136 -26.01 8.13 5.18
N GLU A 137 -26.05 7.19 6.13
CA GLU A 137 -26.32 7.46 7.55
C GLU A 137 -25.06 7.26 8.42
N ALA A 138 -24.08 8.15 8.29
CA ALA A 138 -22.81 8.08 9.01
C ALA A 138 -22.78 8.99 10.24
N ASP A 139 -22.53 8.42 11.43
CA ASP A 139 -22.29 9.23 12.64
C ASP A 139 -20.89 9.87 12.59
N THR A 140 -20.76 11.06 13.18
CA THR A 140 -19.50 11.80 13.21
C THR A 140 -18.54 11.13 14.19
N PRO A 141 -17.32 10.75 13.75
CA PRO A 141 -16.32 10.19 14.66
C PRO A 141 -16.09 11.12 15.87
N PRO A 142 -16.10 10.61 17.12
CA PRO A 142 -16.01 11.47 18.31
C PRO A 142 -14.80 12.40 18.33
N ALA A 143 -13.65 11.93 17.86
CA ALA A 143 -12.44 12.76 17.78
C ALA A 143 -12.57 13.94 16.80
N LEU A 144 -13.34 13.79 15.72
CA LEU A 144 -13.63 14.87 14.78
C LEU A 144 -14.69 15.82 15.33
N ALA A 145 -15.73 15.30 16.02
CA ALA A 145 -16.74 16.13 16.69
C ALA A 145 -16.11 17.07 17.74
N VAL A 146 -15.19 16.55 18.56
CA VAL A 146 -14.42 17.35 19.53
C VAL A 146 -13.58 18.40 18.82
N LEU A 147 -12.88 18.02 17.75
CA LEU A 147 -12.06 18.96 16.98
C LEU A 147 -12.89 20.09 16.36
N MET A 148 -14.04 19.79 15.76
CA MET A 148 -14.98 20.79 15.23
C MET A 148 -15.41 21.76 16.33
N ALA A 149 -15.75 21.25 17.52
CA ALA A 149 -16.16 22.06 18.66
C ALA A 149 -15.03 22.96 19.17
N GLU A 150 -13.82 22.45 19.35
CA GLU A 150 -12.66 23.24 19.80
C GLU A 150 -12.27 24.34 18.80
N LEU A 151 -12.40 24.05 17.50
CA LEU A 151 -12.07 25.01 16.44
C LEU A 151 -13.12 26.11 16.26
N SER A 152 -14.36 25.91 16.70
CA SER A 152 -15.47 26.80 16.36
C SER A 152 -16.28 27.34 17.54
N VAL A 153 -16.36 26.67 18.69
CA VAL A 153 -17.29 27.04 19.77
C VAL A 153 -16.63 27.95 20.82
N HIS A 154 -17.39 28.92 21.32
CA HIS A 154 -17.03 29.87 22.37
C HIS A 154 -18.06 29.82 23.52
N PRO A 155 -17.70 30.29 24.72
CA PRO A 155 -18.62 30.31 25.86
C PRO A 155 -19.91 31.08 25.56
N GLY A 156 -21.06 30.49 25.86
CA GLY A 156 -22.37 31.12 25.71
C GLY A 156 -22.99 31.03 24.31
N ASP A 157 -22.30 30.46 23.32
CA ASP A 157 -22.83 30.35 21.96
C ASP A 157 -24.11 29.51 21.88
N TYR A 158 -24.94 29.83 20.89
CA TYR A 158 -25.96 28.93 20.38
C TYR A 158 -25.44 28.18 19.14
N VAL A 159 -25.30 26.86 19.29
CA VAL A 159 -24.74 25.96 18.27
C VAL A 159 -25.86 25.16 17.63
N VAL A 160 -25.90 25.14 16.30
CA VAL A 160 -26.92 24.43 15.52
C VAL A 160 -26.27 23.36 14.64
N ASP A 161 -26.91 22.21 14.53
CA ASP A 161 -26.59 21.17 13.56
C ASP A 161 -27.86 20.76 12.77
N PRO A 162 -28.01 21.19 11.51
CA PRO A 162 -29.21 20.92 10.73
C PRO A 162 -29.37 19.45 10.30
N VAL A 163 -28.36 18.61 10.53
CA VAL A 163 -28.30 17.20 10.11
C VAL A 163 -27.58 16.38 11.19
N CYS A 164 -28.08 16.50 12.42
CA CYS A 164 -27.34 16.19 13.64
C CYS A 164 -27.05 14.71 13.89
N GLY A 165 -27.64 13.79 13.14
CA GLY A 165 -27.46 12.36 13.35
C GLY A 165 -27.83 11.97 14.78
N ASN A 166 -27.01 11.13 15.42
CA ASN A 166 -27.21 10.78 16.83
C ASN A 166 -26.81 11.92 17.79
N GLY A 167 -26.47 13.12 17.32
CA GLY A 167 -26.15 14.29 18.15
C GLY A 167 -24.70 14.36 18.66
N THR A 168 -23.79 13.56 18.11
CA THR A 168 -22.39 13.46 18.58
C THR A 168 -21.66 14.81 18.52
N GLY A 169 -21.82 15.55 17.41
CA GLY A 169 -21.28 16.91 17.25
C GLY A 169 -21.81 17.89 18.30
N LEU A 170 -23.13 17.92 18.49
CA LEU A 170 -23.79 18.81 19.45
C LEU A 170 -23.39 18.52 20.90
N ILE A 171 -23.27 17.25 21.28
CA ILE A 171 -22.81 16.87 22.63
C ILE A 171 -21.37 17.32 22.85
N ALA A 172 -20.49 17.16 21.84
CA ALA A 172 -19.12 17.66 21.92
C ALA A 172 -19.08 19.20 22.07
N ALA A 173 -19.94 19.92 21.35
CA ALA A 173 -20.06 21.37 21.46
C ALA A 173 -20.58 21.84 22.84
N SER A 174 -21.61 21.18 23.38
CA SER A 174 -22.14 21.53 24.71
C SER A 174 -21.11 21.31 25.81
N ARG A 175 -20.21 20.32 25.65
CA ARG A 175 -19.16 19.99 26.61
C ARG A 175 -17.87 20.80 26.45
N SER A 176 -17.64 21.40 25.28
CA SER A 176 -16.36 22.09 25.02
C SER A 176 -16.23 23.41 25.78
N ARG A 177 -17.35 24.14 25.98
CA ARG A 177 -17.35 25.47 26.63
C ARG A 177 -18.58 25.66 27.53
N PRO A 178 -18.47 26.45 28.61
CA PRO A 178 -19.59 26.69 29.52
C PRO A 178 -20.69 27.56 28.87
N GLY A 179 -21.94 27.29 29.22
CA GLY A 179 -23.10 28.08 28.80
C GLY A 179 -23.52 27.89 27.34
N VAL A 180 -22.92 26.94 26.63
CA VAL A 180 -23.28 26.61 25.24
C VAL A 180 -24.66 25.96 25.20
N ARG A 181 -25.52 26.46 24.32
CA ARG A 181 -26.85 25.90 24.03
C ARG A 181 -26.81 25.23 22.66
N VAL A 182 -27.49 24.10 22.50
CA VAL A 182 -27.39 23.28 21.28
C VAL A 182 -28.76 22.94 20.71
N ALA A 183 -28.91 23.02 19.39
CA ALA A 183 -30.11 22.54 18.72
C ALA A 183 -29.80 21.76 17.45
N GLY A 184 -30.61 20.74 17.16
CA GLY A 184 -30.36 19.84 16.04
C GLY A 184 -31.62 19.39 15.31
N LEU A 185 -31.44 18.95 14.07
CA LEU A 185 -32.49 18.39 13.22
C LEU A 185 -32.00 17.10 12.57
N ASP A 186 -32.84 16.10 12.45
CA ASP A 186 -32.57 14.92 11.62
C ASP A 186 -33.85 14.47 10.90
N ILE A 187 -33.72 14.02 9.64
CA ILE A 187 -34.87 13.57 8.85
C ILE A 187 -35.43 12.24 9.37
N ASN A 188 -34.57 11.41 9.99
CA ASN A 188 -34.93 10.10 10.49
C ASN A 188 -35.40 10.22 11.95
N LEU A 189 -36.70 10.02 12.16
CA LEU A 189 -37.32 10.06 13.49
C LEU A 189 -36.65 9.15 14.53
N ARG A 190 -36.12 8.00 14.13
CA ARG A 190 -35.41 7.08 15.06
C ARG A 190 -34.08 7.68 15.51
N VAL A 191 -33.34 8.27 14.57
CA VAL A 191 -32.05 8.91 14.84
C VAL A 191 -32.24 10.15 15.71
N ALA A 192 -33.21 11.02 15.37
CA ALA A 192 -33.58 12.17 16.19
C ALA A 192 -33.97 11.76 17.64
N ARG A 193 -34.69 10.65 17.80
CA ARG A 193 -35.03 10.11 19.14
C ARG A 193 -33.80 9.65 19.92
N ARG A 194 -32.83 9.01 19.27
CA ARG A 194 -31.56 8.60 19.91
C ARG A 194 -30.78 9.83 20.36
N ALA A 195 -30.70 10.87 19.53
CA ALA A 195 -30.08 12.13 19.89
C ALA A 195 -30.76 12.79 21.11
N ARG A 196 -32.11 12.81 21.16
CA ARG A 196 -32.87 13.30 22.33
C ARG A 196 -32.55 12.51 23.61
N MET A 197 -32.48 11.19 23.53
CA MET A 197 -32.11 10.34 24.66
C MET A 197 -30.69 10.67 25.15
N ARG A 198 -29.74 10.85 24.21
CA ARG A 198 -28.37 11.22 24.55
C ARG A 198 -28.30 12.61 25.17
N PHE A 199 -29.07 13.59 24.70
CA PHE A 199 -29.13 14.92 25.34
C PHE A 199 -29.53 14.82 26.80
N LEU A 200 -30.59 14.06 27.11
CA LEU A 200 -31.03 13.83 28.48
C LEU A 200 -29.98 13.09 29.32
N LEU A 201 -29.34 12.06 28.77
CA LEU A 201 -28.25 11.31 29.41
C LEU A 201 -27.03 12.19 29.74
N ASN A 202 -26.84 13.27 28.98
CA ASN A 202 -25.74 14.22 29.12
C ASN A 202 -26.15 15.50 29.86
N ASP A 203 -27.33 15.55 30.47
CA ASP A 203 -27.90 16.71 31.18
C ASP A 203 -28.03 17.98 30.32
N ILE A 204 -28.24 17.81 29.00
CA ILE A 204 -28.44 18.88 28.02
C ILE A 204 -29.94 19.15 27.86
N ILE A 205 -30.49 20.12 28.60
CA ILE A 205 -31.95 20.33 28.67
C ILE A 205 -32.36 21.81 28.50
N GLU A 206 -31.68 22.75 29.16
CA GLU A 206 -32.14 24.15 29.17
C GLU A 206 -31.81 24.86 27.85
N GLY A 207 -32.84 25.33 27.13
CA GLY A 207 -32.69 26.08 25.87
C GLY A 207 -32.07 25.28 24.72
N SER A 208 -32.07 23.94 24.81
CA SER A 208 -31.51 23.00 23.84
C SER A 208 -32.57 22.00 23.37
N GLY A 209 -32.49 21.52 22.13
CA GLY A 209 -33.51 20.62 21.59
C GLY A 209 -33.12 19.91 20.30
N ILE A 210 -33.73 18.76 20.04
CA ILE A 210 -33.58 18.01 18.78
C ILE A 210 -34.96 17.89 18.15
N ASP A 211 -35.08 18.23 16.87
CA ASP A 211 -36.29 18.09 16.09
C ASP A 211 -36.16 17.03 14.98
N CYS A 212 -37.30 16.64 14.40
CA CYS A 212 -37.34 15.71 13.27
C CYS A 212 -37.91 16.42 12.04
N GLY A 213 -37.21 16.34 10.92
CA GLY A 213 -37.61 16.95 9.65
C GLY A 213 -36.49 16.98 8.62
N ASP A 214 -36.84 17.21 7.35
CA ASP A 214 -35.85 17.32 6.27
C ASP A 214 -35.28 18.74 6.21
N ALA A 215 -34.00 18.91 6.51
CA ALA A 215 -33.31 20.21 6.47
C ALA A 215 -33.37 20.91 5.10
N LEU A 216 -33.45 20.16 3.99
CA LEU A 216 -33.54 20.70 2.64
C LEU A 216 -34.94 21.24 2.30
N ASP A 217 -35.98 20.80 3.03
CA ASP A 217 -37.37 21.24 2.87
C ASP A 217 -37.91 22.05 4.08
N TYR A 218 -37.14 22.18 5.17
CA TYR A 218 -37.59 22.79 6.42
C TYR A 218 -37.71 24.33 6.38
N ASP A 219 -38.85 24.89 6.78
CA ASP A 219 -39.26 26.26 6.40
C ASP A 219 -39.16 27.35 7.51
N SER A 220 -38.43 27.20 8.64
CA SER A 220 -38.16 28.37 9.55
C SER A 220 -37.31 28.21 10.82
N SER A 221 -37.07 27.02 11.41
CA SER A 221 -36.57 26.96 12.81
C SER A 221 -35.10 27.35 13.01
N PHE A 222 -34.29 27.33 11.95
CA PHE A 222 -32.85 27.56 12.03
C PHE A 222 -32.35 28.76 11.21
N GLU A 223 -33.21 29.53 10.57
CA GLU A 223 -32.77 30.68 9.75
C GLU A 223 -32.24 31.82 10.63
N ASN A 224 -30.98 32.22 10.41
CA ASN A 224 -30.31 33.33 11.10
C ASN A 224 -30.48 33.30 12.63
N VAL A 225 -30.27 32.13 13.25
CA VAL A 225 -30.36 31.95 14.71
C VAL A 225 -29.05 31.51 15.35
N ALA A 226 -28.09 30.97 14.59
CA ALA A 226 -26.92 30.29 15.15
C ALA A 226 -25.70 31.20 15.25
N ASP A 227 -24.99 31.14 16.39
CA ASP A 227 -23.64 31.69 16.52
C ASP A 227 -22.62 30.78 15.84
N VAL A 228 -22.87 29.46 15.90
CA VAL A 228 -22.03 28.42 15.30
C VAL A 228 -22.89 27.37 14.63
N VAL A 229 -22.53 26.97 13.41
CA VAL A 229 -23.06 25.77 12.78
C VAL A 229 -21.99 24.68 12.76
N ILE A 230 -22.30 23.51 13.29
CA ILE A 230 -21.45 22.32 13.13
C ILE A 230 -22.27 21.25 12.42
N ALA A 231 -21.69 20.58 11.42
CA ALA A 231 -22.39 19.49 10.76
C ALA A 231 -21.43 18.56 10.02
N GLN A 232 -21.82 17.28 9.95
CA GLN A 232 -21.32 16.32 8.97
C GLN A 232 -22.53 15.85 8.15
N PRO A 233 -22.89 16.57 7.08
CA PRO A 233 -24.04 16.21 6.27
C PRO A 233 -23.86 14.89 5.53
N PRO A 234 -24.95 14.25 5.07
CA PRO A 234 -24.85 13.19 4.08
C PRO A 234 -24.23 13.75 2.79
N TRP A 235 -23.22 13.04 2.28
CA TRP A 235 -22.44 13.49 1.12
C TRP A 235 -23.14 13.17 -0.20
N ASN A 236 -22.94 14.05 -1.18
CA ASN A 236 -23.39 13.89 -2.57
C ASN A 236 -24.89 13.53 -2.72
N VAL A 237 -25.74 14.13 -1.89
CA VAL A 237 -27.19 13.89 -1.94
C VAL A 237 -27.80 14.38 -3.25
N THR A 238 -28.73 13.60 -3.79
CA THR A 238 -29.53 14.01 -4.96
C THR A 238 -30.71 14.87 -4.51
N LEU A 239 -30.80 16.09 -5.05
CA LEU A 239 -31.85 17.06 -4.70
C LEU A 239 -33.06 16.98 -5.63
N SER A 240 -34.28 17.08 -5.08
CA SER A 240 -35.51 17.25 -5.85
C SER A 240 -35.56 18.60 -6.57
N GLU A 241 -36.40 18.77 -7.60
CA GLU A 241 -36.51 20.06 -8.31
C GLU A 241 -36.90 21.23 -7.37
N GLN A 242 -37.74 20.96 -6.37
CA GLN A 242 -38.15 21.92 -5.35
C GLN A 242 -36.97 22.32 -4.46
N GLN A 243 -36.21 21.33 -3.96
CA GLN A 243 -35.02 21.58 -3.15
C GLN A 243 -33.96 22.35 -3.94
N GLN A 244 -33.73 22.00 -5.21
CA GLN A 244 -32.82 22.74 -6.07
C GLN A 244 -33.28 24.20 -6.29
N ALA A 245 -34.59 24.45 -6.41
CA ALA A 245 -35.12 25.80 -6.54
C ALA A 245 -34.86 26.63 -5.28
N ARG A 246 -35.05 26.03 -4.10
CA ARG A 246 -34.74 26.65 -2.81
C ARG A 246 -33.25 26.97 -2.66
N ILE A 247 -32.37 26.02 -2.98
CA ILE A 247 -30.92 26.24 -2.90
C ILE A 247 -30.47 27.37 -3.84
N ARG A 248 -31.07 27.47 -5.04
CA ARG A 248 -30.80 28.58 -5.95
C ARG A 248 -31.30 29.93 -5.41
N ASP A 249 -32.47 29.96 -4.79
CA ASP A 249 -33.01 31.16 -4.14
C ASP A 249 -32.08 31.62 -3.02
N LEU A 250 -31.67 30.69 -2.14
CA LEU A 250 -30.73 30.94 -1.07
C LEU A 250 -29.38 31.48 -1.58
N ALA A 251 -28.81 30.84 -2.60
CA ALA A 251 -27.60 31.32 -3.27
C ALA A 251 -27.77 32.75 -3.81
N SER A 252 -28.96 33.10 -4.33
CA SER A 252 -29.25 34.43 -4.86
C SER A 252 -29.37 35.51 -3.76
N ARG A 253 -29.81 35.13 -2.56
CA ARG A 253 -29.87 36.03 -1.39
C ARG A 253 -28.48 36.30 -0.82
N LEU A 254 -27.64 35.27 -0.77
CA LEU A 254 -26.29 35.35 -0.17
C LEU A 254 -25.22 35.85 -1.16
N PHE A 255 -25.37 35.57 -2.46
CA PHE A 255 -24.35 35.82 -3.50
C PHE A 255 -24.93 36.48 -4.78
N ASP A 256 -24.16 36.53 -5.88
CA ASP A 256 -24.64 37.11 -7.17
C ASP A 256 -25.70 36.19 -7.82
N PRO A 257 -26.88 36.72 -8.20
CA PRO A 257 -27.97 35.95 -8.82
C PRO A 257 -27.60 35.19 -10.10
N ARG A 258 -26.51 35.56 -10.78
CA ARG A 258 -26.13 34.98 -12.08
C ARG A 258 -25.49 33.59 -11.99
N ASN A 259 -25.03 33.16 -10.81
CA ASN A 259 -24.24 31.93 -10.64
C ASN A 259 -24.85 30.91 -9.64
N THR A 260 -26.16 31.01 -9.39
CA THR A 260 -26.84 30.23 -8.33
C THR A 260 -26.88 28.72 -8.58
N ARG A 261 -26.75 28.27 -9.84
CA ARG A 261 -26.72 26.84 -10.20
C ARG A 261 -25.45 26.13 -9.75
N GLU A 262 -24.37 26.87 -9.51
CA GLU A 262 -23.07 26.28 -9.18
C GLU A 262 -23.04 25.69 -7.77
N PHE A 263 -23.93 26.15 -6.89
CA PHE A 263 -24.11 25.61 -5.54
C PHE A 263 -24.96 24.33 -5.49
N LEU A 264 -25.42 23.80 -6.63
CA LEU A 264 -26.12 22.51 -6.70
C LEU A 264 -25.16 21.32 -6.85
N ARG A 265 -23.86 21.57 -7.01
CA ARG A 265 -22.84 20.54 -7.20
C ARG A 265 -22.28 20.06 -5.86
N SER A 266 -21.97 18.76 -5.76
CA SER A 266 -21.32 18.17 -4.58
C SER A 266 -22.07 18.56 -3.30
N ASP A 267 -21.35 18.92 -2.23
CA ASP A 267 -21.89 19.24 -0.91
C ASP A 267 -22.12 20.76 -0.73
N MET A 268 -22.03 21.56 -1.80
CA MET A 268 -22.29 23.01 -1.74
C MET A 268 -23.69 23.40 -1.23
N PRO A 269 -24.77 22.60 -1.42
CA PRO A 269 -26.06 22.89 -0.78
C PRO A 269 -25.97 22.99 0.74
N TRP A 270 -25.15 22.14 1.37
CA TRP A 270 -24.96 22.12 2.82
C TRP A 270 -24.15 23.34 3.31
N VAL A 271 -23.18 23.79 2.52
CA VAL A 271 -22.47 25.05 2.77
C VAL A 271 -23.46 26.22 2.81
N LEU A 272 -24.37 26.29 1.83
CA LEU A 272 -25.37 27.36 1.81
C LEU A 272 -26.32 27.31 2.99
N LEU A 273 -26.84 26.13 3.34
CA LEU A 273 -27.72 25.96 4.50
C LEU A 273 -27.02 26.40 5.80
N ALA A 274 -25.73 26.08 5.98
CA ALA A 274 -24.98 26.54 7.13
C ALA A 274 -24.86 28.08 7.17
N LEU A 275 -24.63 28.72 6.02
CA LEU A 275 -24.56 30.18 5.91
C LEU A 275 -25.90 30.87 6.16
N ASP A 276 -27.01 30.26 5.75
CA ASP A 276 -28.37 30.75 6.02
C ASP A 276 -28.73 30.68 7.50
N ALA A 277 -28.24 29.63 8.18
CA ALA A 277 -28.57 29.40 9.57
C ALA A 277 -27.82 30.32 10.55
N MET A 278 -26.66 30.84 10.15
CA MET A 278 -25.79 31.61 11.03
C MET A 278 -26.09 33.11 11.04
N HIS A 279 -25.81 33.76 12.17
CA HIS A 279 -25.81 35.21 12.30
C HIS A 279 -24.74 35.88 11.43
N SER A 280 -24.83 37.20 11.24
CA SER A 280 -23.87 37.98 10.45
C SER A 280 -22.42 37.96 10.96
N THR A 281 -22.20 37.50 12.19
CA THR A 281 -20.86 37.29 12.79
C THR A 281 -20.61 35.82 13.12
N GLY A 282 -21.47 34.93 12.64
CA GLY A 282 -21.42 33.51 12.91
C GLY A 282 -20.27 32.82 12.17
N ARG A 283 -20.07 31.56 12.54
CA ARG A 283 -19.03 30.69 12.01
C ARG A 283 -19.53 29.27 11.87
N ALA A 284 -18.85 28.47 11.05
CA ALA A 284 -19.18 27.06 10.95
C ALA A 284 -17.96 26.17 10.84
N ALA A 285 -18.12 24.93 11.28
CA ALA A 285 -17.22 23.83 10.98
C ALA A 285 -18.04 22.73 10.29
N LEU A 286 -17.73 22.43 9.03
CA LEU A 286 -18.43 21.42 8.24
C LEU A 286 -17.47 20.32 7.79
N ILE A 287 -17.88 19.05 7.93
CA ILE A 287 -17.14 17.93 7.34
C ILE A 287 -17.83 17.52 6.04
N LEU A 288 -17.17 17.81 4.93
CA LEU A 288 -17.67 17.57 3.57
C LEU A 288 -16.83 16.52 2.86
N SER A 289 -17.39 15.89 1.85
CA SER A 289 -16.64 14.97 0.99
C SER A 289 -15.53 15.67 0.20
N GLY A 290 -14.54 14.94 -0.26
CA GLY A 290 -13.43 15.45 -1.04
C GLY A 290 -13.86 16.01 -2.40
N SER A 291 -15.05 15.65 -2.90
CA SER A 291 -15.61 16.26 -4.12
C SER A 291 -15.94 17.75 -3.90
N SER A 292 -16.17 18.18 -2.65
CA SER A 292 -16.50 19.57 -2.31
C SER A 292 -15.35 20.54 -2.59
N VAL A 293 -14.11 20.07 -2.56
CA VAL A 293 -12.90 20.87 -2.89
C VAL A 293 -12.43 20.64 -4.33
N SER A 294 -13.17 19.88 -5.14
CA SER A 294 -12.77 19.57 -6.52
C SER A 294 -12.91 20.77 -7.47
N PRO A 295 -12.14 20.80 -8.58
CA PRO A 295 -12.30 21.80 -9.65
C PRO A 295 -13.72 21.93 -10.21
N SER A 296 -14.56 20.90 -10.07
CA SER A 296 -15.94 20.92 -10.55
C SER A 296 -16.81 21.98 -9.85
N CYS A 297 -16.41 22.41 -8.64
CA CYS A 297 -17.08 23.43 -7.83
C CYS A 297 -16.44 24.83 -7.96
N ARG A 298 -15.55 25.03 -8.95
CA ARG A 298 -14.75 26.26 -9.17
C ARG A 298 -15.53 27.56 -8.96
N LEU A 299 -16.69 27.70 -9.58
CA LEU A 299 -17.45 28.95 -9.53
C LEU A 299 -18.06 29.21 -8.14
N ALA A 300 -18.49 28.17 -7.43
CA ALA A 300 -18.93 28.29 -6.04
C ALA A 300 -17.75 28.66 -5.13
N HIS A 301 -16.57 28.05 -5.34
CA HIS A 301 -15.33 28.39 -4.63
C HIS A 301 -14.95 29.86 -4.81
N GLU A 302 -15.00 30.38 -6.03
CA GLU A 302 -14.72 31.78 -6.31
C GLU A 302 -15.65 32.71 -5.52
N LEU A 303 -16.96 32.44 -5.52
CA LEU A 303 -17.93 33.25 -4.77
C LEU A 303 -17.73 33.22 -3.25
N LEU A 304 -17.40 32.04 -2.71
CA LEU A 304 -17.12 31.86 -1.28
C LEU A 304 -15.82 32.57 -0.87
N LEU A 305 -14.78 32.48 -1.69
CA LEU A 305 -13.51 33.18 -1.46
C LEU A 305 -13.70 34.70 -1.55
N ASP A 306 -14.35 35.20 -2.60
CA ASP A 306 -14.59 36.63 -2.84
C ASP A 306 -15.46 37.27 -1.74
N SER A 307 -16.27 36.47 -1.06
CA SER A 307 -17.14 36.91 0.03
C SER A 307 -16.56 36.69 1.43
N ASN A 308 -15.26 36.38 1.54
CA ASN A 308 -14.54 36.09 2.78
C ASN A 308 -15.12 34.94 3.62
N VAL A 309 -15.85 34.00 2.99
CA VAL A 309 -16.54 32.93 3.71
C VAL A 309 -15.57 31.85 4.18
N VAL A 310 -14.62 31.44 3.34
CA VAL A 310 -13.66 30.37 3.68
C VAL A 310 -12.55 30.92 4.58
N GLU A 311 -12.46 30.42 5.82
CA GLU A 311 -11.39 30.75 6.79
C GLU A 311 -10.24 29.74 6.68
N ALA A 312 -10.57 28.44 6.69
CA ALA A 312 -9.57 27.38 6.57
C ALA A 312 -10.17 26.12 5.92
N ILE A 313 -9.31 25.34 5.26
CA ILE A 313 -9.64 24.01 4.72
C ILE A 313 -8.60 23.03 5.23
N LEU A 314 -9.08 22.01 5.94
CA LEU A 314 -8.25 20.95 6.52
C LEU A 314 -8.57 19.64 5.77
N ALA A 315 -7.59 19.07 5.09
CA ALA A 315 -7.71 17.73 4.51
C ALA A 315 -7.61 16.68 5.62
N LEU A 316 -8.59 15.79 5.71
CA LEU A 316 -8.62 14.73 6.70
C LEU A 316 -7.92 13.48 6.14
N PRO A 317 -7.26 12.65 6.98
CA PRO A 317 -6.66 11.40 6.52
C PRO A 317 -7.71 10.46 5.91
N ALA A 318 -7.33 9.74 4.86
CA ALA A 318 -8.15 8.69 4.28
C ALA A 318 -8.42 7.56 5.30
N GLY A 319 -9.62 6.97 5.29
CA GLY A 319 -9.97 5.88 6.21
C GLY A 319 -10.42 6.31 7.62
N MET A 320 -10.57 7.61 7.87
CA MET A 320 -11.16 8.15 9.11
C MET A 320 -12.62 7.76 9.32
N PHE A 321 -13.36 7.50 8.24
CA PHE A 321 -14.75 7.10 8.25
C PHE A 321 -14.85 5.60 7.98
N THR A 322 -15.41 4.85 8.91
CA THR A 322 -15.40 3.37 8.89
C THR A 322 -16.18 2.72 7.75
N HIS A 323 -16.97 3.51 7.02
CA HIS A 323 -17.94 3.06 6.04
C HIS A 323 -17.62 3.56 4.61
N THR A 324 -16.62 4.43 4.43
CA THR A 324 -16.23 4.96 3.11
C THR A 324 -14.72 5.16 3.01
N GLY A 325 -14.15 4.84 1.84
CA GLY A 325 -12.79 5.24 1.46
C GLY A 325 -12.69 6.68 0.93
N VAL A 326 -13.82 7.41 0.92
CA VAL A 326 -13.92 8.75 0.36
C VAL A 326 -13.07 9.71 1.20
N SER A 327 -12.15 10.42 0.55
CA SER A 327 -11.42 11.53 1.15
C SER A 327 -12.40 12.58 1.68
N ALA A 328 -12.15 13.14 2.86
CA ALA A 328 -13.02 14.14 3.48
C ALA A 328 -12.23 15.40 3.85
N THR A 329 -12.93 16.52 3.95
CA THR A 329 -12.34 17.83 4.28
C THR A 329 -13.16 18.51 5.36
N MET A 330 -12.49 19.15 6.31
CA MET A 330 -13.14 20.03 7.27
C MET A 330 -12.99 21.48 6.80
N TRP A 331 -14.13 22.13 6.62
CA TRP A 331 -14.23 23.53 6.22
C TRP A 331 -14.53 24.39 7.44
N LEU A 332 -13.67 25.37 7.72
CA LEU A 332 -13.97 26.43 8.67
C LEU A 332 -14.48 27.65 7.90
N LEU A 333 -15.69 28.08 8.23
CA LEU A 333 -16.42 29.12 7.51
C LEU A 333 -16.78 30.29 8.42
N ARG A 334 -16.96 31.45 7.81
CA ARG A 334 -17.48 32.68 8.42
C ARG A 334 -18.68 33.20 7.64
N ALA A 335 -19.54 33.93 8.32
CA ALA A 335 -20.63 34.66 7.66
C ALA A 335 -20.08 35.58 6.54
N PRO A 336 -20.77 35.71 5.39
CA PRO A 336 -20.26 36.48 4.25
C PRO A 336 -19.99 37.95 4.60
N ASP A 337 -18.77 38.44 4.34
CA ASP A 337 -18.40 39.84 4.55
C ASP A 337 -17.57 40.38 3.37
N ARG A 338 -18.27 41.05 2.46
CA ARG A 338 -17.68 41.73 1.29
C ARG A 338 -17.15 43.13 1.58
N LYS A 339 -17.39 43.68 2.78
CA LYS A 339 -16.98 45.04 3.15
C LYS A 339 -15.56 45.06 3.74
N ARG A 340 -15.14 43.97 4.39
CA ARG A 340 -13.78 43.81 4.89
C ARG A 340 -12.79 43.49 3.77
N ALA A 341 -11.54 43.89 4.00
CA ALA A 341 -10.44 43.52 3.12
C ALA A 341 -10.33 41.98 3.02
N PRO A 342 -9.92 41.43 1.86
CA PRO A 342 -9.78 39.98 1.68
C PRO A 342 -8.85 39.38 2.73
N ALA A 343 -9.39 38.51 3.59
CA ALA A 343 -8.60 37.77 4.57
C ALA A 343 -7.92 36.55 3.91
N PRO A 344 -6.68 36.18 4.30
CA PRO A 344 -6.05 34.96 3.81
C PRO A 344 -6.82 33.69 4.25
N VAL A 345 -6.48 32.56 3.65
CA VAL A 345 -7.04 31.23 3.96
C VAL A 345 -5.92 30.32 4.46
N LEU A 346 -6.19 29.59 5.53
CA LEU A 346 -5.30 28.54 6.02
C LEU A 346 -5.60 27.21 5.31
N MET A 347 -4.59 26.60 4.70
CA MET A 347 -4.66 25.25 4.13
C MET A 347 -3.85 24.30 5.00
N VAL A 348 -4.44 23.19 5.44
CA VAL A 348 -3.79 22.19 6.29
C VAL A 348 -4.00 20.79 5.73
N ASP A 349 -2.96 19.98 5.71
CA ASP A 349 -3.08 18.53 5.52
C ASP A 349 -2.88 17.84 6.86
N MET A 350 -3.91 17.16 7.38
CA MET A 350 -3.81 16.48 8.68
C MET A 350 -3.12 15.12 8.59
N GLN A 351 -2.90 14.57 7.39
CA GLN A 351 -2.29 13.24 7.21
C GLN A 351 -0.94 13.09 7.92
N PRO A 352 0.01 14.06 7.88
CA PRO A 352 1.29 13.96 8.58
C PRO A 352 1.20 13.98 10.12
N LEU A 353 0.05 14.34 10.69
CA LEU A 353 -0.14 14.48 12.13
C LEU A 353 -0.81 13.28 12.80
N VAL A 354 -1.22 12.29 12.01
CA VAL A 354 -2.09 11.22 12.48
C VAL A 354 -1.33 9.90 12.52
N GLY A 355 -1.33 9.26 13.68
CA GLY A 355 -0.82 7.89 13.87
C GLY A 355 -1.85 6.85 13.42
N LEU A 356 -1.49 5.57 13.49
CA LEU A 356 -2.41 4.47 13.19
C LEU A 356 -2.81 3.74 14.48
N ASP A 357 -4.07 3.35 14.58
CA ASP A 357 -4.56 2.46 15.65
C ASP A 357 -4.04 1.01 15.44
N ARG A 358 -4.32 0.12 16.40
CA ARG A 358 -3.93 -1.30 16.33
C ARG A 358 -4.50 -2.06 15.12
N ARG A 359 -5.39 -1.45 14.34
CA ARG A 359 -6.05 -2.01 13.16
C ARG A 359 -5.67 -1.25 11.88
N GLY A 360 -4.63 -0.41 11.91
CA GLY A 360 -4.15 0.33 10.73
C GLY A 360 -4.97 1.57 10.38
N ARG A 361 -5.99 1.93 11.19
CA ARG A 361 -6.84 3.08 10.87
C ARG A 361 -6.23 4.37 11.42
N PRO A 362 -6.39 5.51 10.73
CA PRO A 362 -5.90 6.77 11.25
C PRO A 362 -6.54 7.10 12.60
N LEU A 363 -5.70 7.44 13.58
CA LEU A 363 -6.08 7.73 14.95
C LEU A 363 -5.76 9.20 15.25
N ILE A 364 -6.81 10.01 15.41
CA ILE A 364 -6.66 11.37 15.91
C ILE A 364 -6.49 11.32 17.43
N GLU A 365 -5.24 11.42 17.88
CA GLU A 365 -4.91 11.55 19.30
C GLU A 365 -5.19 12.96 19.81
N GLN A 366 -5.29 13.12 21.13
CA GLN A 366 -5.42 14.44 21.76
C GLN A 366 -4.25 15.37 21.41
N SER A 367 -3.04 14.83 21.24
CA SER A 367 -1.85 15.56 20.79
C SER A 367 -2.03 16.13 19.38
N THR A 368 -2.60 15.34 18.46
CA THR A 368 -2.95 15.77 17.10
C THR A 368 -4.00 16.86 17.12
N GLN A 369 -5.06 16.70 17.92
CA GLN A 369 -6.11 17.72 18.07
C GLN A 369 -5.53 19.03 18.58
N ALA A 370 -4.75 18.99 19.67
CA ALA A 370 -4.10 20.17 20.24
C ALA A 370 -3.24 20.89 19.19
N ARG A 371 -2.43 20.14 18.43
CA ARG A 371 -1.58 20.72 17.39
C ARG A 371 -2.38 21.41 16.26
N VAL A 372 -3.51 20.83 15.84
CA VAL A 372 -4.38 21.46 14.84
C VAL A 372 -5.06 22.72 15.41
N VAL A 373 -5.52 22.67 16.65
CA VAL A 373 -6.09 23.83 17.36
C VAL A 373 -5.05 24.95 17.49
N ASP A 374 -3.81 24.62 17.83
CA ASP A 374 -2.70 25.58 17.93
C ASP A 374 -2.41 26.24 16.57
N LEU A 375 -2.38 25.46 15.47
CA LEU A 375 -2.18 26.00 14.12
C LEU A 375 -3.28 26.99 13.73
N VAL A 376 -4.54 26.62 13.94
CA VAL A 376 -5.69 27.49 13.61
C VAL A 376 -5.72 28.73 14.52
N SER A 377 -5.36 28.58 15.80
CA SER A 377 -5.29 29.70 16.74
C SER A 377 -4.16 30.67 16.38
N ALA A 378 -2.96 30.16 16.09
CA ALA A 378 -1.83 30.98 15.62
C ALA A 378 -2.20 31.75 14.34
N PHE A 379 -2.87 31.09 13.39
CA PHE A 379 -3.39 31.74 12.20
C PHE A 379 -4.38 32.87 12.53
N ARG A 380 -5.32 32.65 13.45
CA ARG A 380 -6.32 33.66 13.87
C ARG A 380 -5.67 34.85 14.59
N ASP A 381 -4.68 34.59 15.42
CA ASP A 381 -4.05 35.60 16.28
C ASP A 381 -2.98 36.42 15.56
N HIS A 382 -2.25 35.79 14.62
CA HIS A 382 -1.06 36.37 13.99
C HIS A 382 -1.13 36.47 12.47
N GLY A 383 -2.08 35.77 11.82
CA GLY A 383 -2.19 35.73 10.36
C GLY A 383 -1.13 34.86 9.67
N GLU A 384 -0.29 34.16 10.44
CA GLU A 384 0.81 33.29 9.96
C GLU A 384 0.86 32.02 10.82
N VAL A 385 1.51 30.97 10.30
CA VAL A 385 1.72 29.69 11.02
C VAL A 385 3.17 29.23 10.90
N ASP A 386 3.73 28.73 12.00
CA ASP A 386 5.03 28.06 12.02
C ASP A 386 4.83 26.54 11.88
N ALA A 387 4.89 26.06 10.63
CA ALA A 387 4.68 24.66 10.29
C ALA A 387 5.53 24.26 9.08
N PRO A 388 5.90 22.97 8.95
CA PRO A 388 6.46 22.44 7.72
C PRO A 388 5.58 22.75 6.51
N ALA A 389 6.19 23.07 5.36
CA ALA A 389 5.49 23.46 4.14
C ALA A 389 4.60 22.34 3.53
N ASN A 390 4.84 21.08 3.94
CA ASN A 390 4.00 19.93 3.61
C ASN A 390 2.85 19.69 4.60
N LEU A 391 2.75 20.48 5.67
CA LEU A 391 1.73 20.37 6.71
C LEU A 391 0.69 21.49 6.63
N ALA A 392 1.13 22.75 6.62
CA ALA A 392 0.22 23.90 6.60
C ALA A 392 0.82 25.09 5.86
N VAL A 393 -0.04 25.87 5.19
CA VAL A 393 0.33 27.12 4.52
C VAL A 393 -0.80 28.14 4.62
N VAL A 394 -0.43 29.41 4.84
CA VAL A 394 -1.37 30.53 4.77
C VAL A 394 -1.29 31.16 3.39
N LEU A 395 -2.42 31.25 2.69
CA LEU A 395 -2.49 31.76 1.33
C LEU A 395 -3.34 33.03 1.26
N PRO A 396 -2.80 34.14 0.72
CA PRO A 396 -3.63 35.23 0.24
C PRO A 396 -4.61 34.72 -0.84
N ARG A 397 -5.88 35.16 -0.81
CA ARG A 397 -6.92 34.66 -1.72
C ARG A 397 -6.55 34.72 -3.21
N HIS A 398 -5.81 35.75 -3.62
CA HIS A 398 -5.37 35.92 -5.01
C HIS A 398 -4.34 34.87 -5.48
N GLN A 399 -3.74 34.11 -4.55
CA GLN A 399 -2.82 33.01 -4.85
C GLN A 399 -3.54 31.65 -4.96
N ILE A 400 -4.83 31.60 -4.62
CA ILE A 400 -5.64 30.39 -4.66
C ILE A 400 -6.20 30.21 -6.07
N ASP A 401 -5.62 29.29 -6.85
CA ASP A 401 -6.12 28.92 -8.18
C ASP A 401 -7.29 27.92 -8.09
N THR A 402 -8.53 28.44 -8.12
CA THR A 402 -9.75 27.62 -8.07
C THR A 402 -9.91 26.67 -9.26
N LYS A 403 -9.13 26.80 -10.35
CA LYS A 403 -9.10 25.78 -11.43
C LYS A 403 -8.51 24.46 -10.95
N ARG A 404 -7.66 24.50 -9.92
CA ARG A 404 -7.08 23.31 -9.28
C ARG A 404 -7.97 22.76 -8.17
N GLY A 405 -9.09 23.40 -7.86
CA GLY A 405 -9.88 23.12 -6.67
C GLY A 405 -9.27 23.75 -5.42
N LEU A 406 -9.79 23.42 -4.24
CA LEU A 406 -9.36 23.96 -2.95
C LEU A 406 -8.65 22.93 -2.05
N HIS A 407 -8.29 21.76 -2.58
CA HIS A 407 -7.66 20.73 -1.77
C HIS A 407 -6.24 21.19 -1.32
N PRO A 408 -5.91 21.16 -0.01
CA PRO A 408 -4.62 21.59 0.54
C PRO A 408 -3.39 21.04 -0.19
N LYS A 409 -3.39 19.75 -0.57
CA LYS A 409 -2.35 19.10 -1.39
C LYS A 409 -1.88 19.85 -2.64
N HIS A 410 -2.70 20.73 -3.22
CA HIS A 410 -2.32 21.50 -4.41
C HIS A 410 -1.46 22.73 -4.10
N TYR A 411 -1.40 23.11 -2.82
CA TYR A 411 -0.73 24.31 -2.35
C TYR A 411 0.39 24.03 -1.35
N LEU A 412 0.41 22.85 -0.75
CA LEU A 412 1.47 22.38 0.13
C LEU A 412 2.62 21.78 -0.69
N GLU A 413 3.83 21.86 -0.15
CA GLU A 413 4.96 21.14 -0.72
C GLU A 413 4.72 19.62 -0.61
N PRO A 414 5.07 18.82 -1.62
CA PRO A 414 5.01 17.37 -1.48
C PRO A 414 5.84 16.96 -0.26
N ALA A 415 5.34 16.01 0.53
CA ALA A 415 6.12 15.42 1.61
C ALA A 415 7.51 15.05 1.07
N PRO A 416 8.60 15.26 1.84
CA PRO A 416 9.92 14.86 1.41
C PRO A 416 9.85 13.43 0.89
N LYS A 417 10.35 13.21 -0.34
CA LYS A 417 10.48 11.86 -0.86
C LYS A 417 11.47 11.15 0.05
N GLU A 418 10.97 10.46 1.07
CA GLU A 418 11.65 9.31 1.61
C GLU A 418 11.70 8.31 0.46
N PHE A 419 12.81 8.35 -0.27
CA PHE A 419 13.26 7.17 -0.97
C PHE A 419 13.32 6.11 0.11
N LEU A 420 12.34 5.20 0.13
CA LEU A 420 12.57 3.88 0.68
C LEU A 420 13.65 3.26 -0.19
N THR A 421 14.89 3.63 0.12
CA THR A 421 16.00 2.73 -0.05
C THR A 421 15.66 1.60 0.91
N HIS A 422 15.14 0.50 0.36
CA HIS A 422 15.20 -0.76 1.08
C HIS A 422 16.65 -0.86 1.57
N PRO A 423 16.91 -0.99 2.89
CA PRO A 423 18.26 -1.18 3.34
C PRO A 423 18.82 -2.35 2.54
N GLU A 424 19.94 -2.14 1.83
CA GLU A 424 20.57 -3.20 1.03
C GLU A 424 20.70 -4.42 1.95
N PRO A 425 19.99 -5.54 1.68
CA PRO A 425 20.14 -6.70 2.53
C PRO A 425 21.61 -7.07 2.44
N LYS A 426 22.26 -7.18 3.60
CA LYS A 426 23.73 -7.28 3.69
C LYS A 426 24.32 -8.40 2.82
N ASP A 427 23.52 -9.39 2.43
CA ASP A 427 23.84 -10.47 1.49
C ASP A 427 22.64 -10.71 0.54
N SER A 428 22.55 -10.03 -0.61
CA SER A 428 21.40 -10.15 -1.53
C SER A 428 21.77 -10.49 -2.98
N LEU A 429 20.85 -11.18 -3.65
CA LEU A 429 20.79 -11.41 -5.10
C LEU A 429 20.59 -10.08 -5.89
N LEU A 430 19.83 -10.06 -6.99
CA LEU A 430 19.57 -8.84 -7.76
C LEU A 430 18.87 -7.80 -6.87
N THR A 431 19.39 -6.59 -6.80
CA THR A 431 18.80 -5.48 -6.05
C THR A 431 18.14 -4.45 -6.97
N GLU A 432 18.59 -4.38 -8.22
CA GLU A 432 18.01 -3.48 -9.21
C GLU A 432 18.20 -4.02 -10.63
N VAL A 433 17.20 -3.77 -11.48
CA VAL A 433 17.33 -3.86 -12.93
C VAL A 433 17.09 -2.47 -13.51
N SER A 434 17.99 -2.02 -14.36
CA SER A 434 17.92 -0.71 -15.00
C SER A 434 17.79 -0.90 -16.52
N LEU A 435 16.74 -0.32 -17.13
CA LEU A 435 16.42 -0.48 -18.55
C LEU A 435 16.43 0.87 -19.26
N THR A 436 17.07 0.95 -20.43
CA THR A 436 17.08 2.15 -21.27
C THR A 436 16.78 1.78 -22.73
N ASN A 437 15.84 2.49 -23.34
CA ASN A 437 15.39 2.31 -24.72
C ASN A 437 14.96 0.86 -25.06
N PHE A 438 14.44 0.12 -24.07
CA PHE A 438 14.04 -1.29 -24.19
C PHE A 438 12.52 -1.44 -24.09
N LYS A 439 11.88 -1.85 -25.19
CA LYS A 439 10.43 -2.05 -25.32
C LYS A 439 9.64 -0.82 -24.86
N ALA A 440 8.86 -0.95 -23.79
CA ALA A 440 8.09 0.16 -23.24
C ALA A 440 9.00 1.25 -22.64
N PHE A 441 10.17 0.90 -22.11
CA PHE A 441 11.04 1.84 -21.38
C PHE A 441 11.90 2.66 -22.35
N GLY A 442 11.53 3.93 -22.57
CA GLY A 442 12.29 4.87 -23.39
C GLY A 442 13.50 5.42 -22.64
N ASP A 443 13.25 6.11 -21.53
CA ASP A 443 14.28 6.67 -20.65
C ASP A 443 14.86 5.61 -19.70
N ARG A 444 16.03 5.91 -19.11
CA ARG A 444 16.66 5.04 -18.11
C ARG A 444 15.74 4.91 -16.90
N THR A 445 15.20 3.71 -16.71
CA THR A 445 14.28 3.39 -15.61
C THR A 445 14.94 2.36 -14.70
N SER A 446 15.09 2.72 -13.42
CA SER A 446 15.68 1.88 -12.38
C SER A 446 14.59 1.19 -11.58
N ILE A 447 14.64 -0.14 -11.51
CA ILE A 447 13.58 -1.01 -10.99
C ILE A 447 14.11 -1.73 -9.75
N PRO A 448 13.73 -1.31 -8.53
CA PRO A 448 14.24 -1.90 -7.30
C PRO A 448 13.61 -3.28 -7.07
N LEU A 449 14.45 -4.26 -6.71
CA LEU A 449 14.05 -5.63 -6.45
C LEU A 449 14.31 -5.99 -4.99
N ALA A 450 13.43 -6.80 -4.43
CA ALA A 450 13.51 -7.37 -3.08
C ALA A 450 13.50 -8.91 -3.15
N PRO A 451 13.77 -9.63 -2.04
CA PRO A 451 13.63 -11.08 -1.96
C PRO A 451 12.26 -11.60 -2.43
N LEU A 452 11.18 -10.87 -2.16
CA LEU A 452 9.87 -11.09 -2.80
C LEU A 452 9.44 -9.82 -3.53
N THR A 453 9.46 -9.84 -4.86
CA THR A 453 9.03 -8.73 -5.70
C THR A 453 7.75 -9.09 -6.44
N LEU A 454 6.69 -8.30 -6.26
CA LEU A 454 5.42 -8.43 -6.98
C LEU A 454 5.28 -7.28 -7.99
N ILE A 455 5.02 -7.61 -9.25
CA ILE A 455 4.95 -6.69 -10.38
C ILE A 455 3.51 -6.67 -10.91
N TYR A 456 2.85 -5.52 -10.71
CA TYR A 456 1.49 -5.18 -11.14
C TYR A 456 1.52 -4.10 -12.23
N GLY A 457 0.37 -3.80 -12.83
CA GLY A 457 0.24 -2.78 -13.87
C GLY A 457 -0.71 -3.16 -15.01
N ALA A 458 -1.10 -2.17 -15.81
CA ALA A 458 -1.97 -2.35 -16.96
C ALA A 458 -1.41 -3.33 -18.01
N ASN A 459 -2.27 -3.90 -18.85
CA ASN A 459 -1.81 -4.75 -19.95
C ASN A 459 -0.97 -3.94 -20.94
N SER A 460 0.10 -4.55 -21.44
CA SER A 460 1.06 -3.90 -22.36
C SER A 460 1.84 -2.71 -21.77
N SER A 461 1.79 -2.47 -20.45
CA SER A 461 2.53 -1.36 -19.83
C SER A 461 4.05 -1.57 -19.76
N GLY A 462 4.50 -2.83 -19.80
CA GLY A 462 5.92 -3.17 -19.76
C GLY A 462 6.31 -4.21 -18.71
N LYS A 463 5.38 -4.73 -17.89
CA LYS A 463 5.63 -5.73 -16.84
C LYS A 463 6.57 -6.88 -17.25
N SER A 464 6.19 -7.60 -18.31
CA SER A 464 6.98 -8.74 -18.79
C SER A 464 8.33 -8.33 -19.36
N SER A 465 8.52 -7.05 -19.74
CA SER A 465 9.81 -6.56 -20.22
C SER A 465 10.88 -6.59 -19.12
N VAL A 466 10.49 -6.48 -17.84
CA VAL A 466 11.40 -6.57 -16.69
C VAL A 466 12.00 -7.98 -16.58
N ILE A 467 11.16 -9.02 -16.67
CA ILE A 467 11.61 -10.41 -16.63
C ILE A 467 12.37 -10.76 -17.93
N GLN A 468 11.82 -10.36 -19.08
CA GLN A 468 12.39 -10.67 -20.39
C GLN A 468 13.77 -10.04 -20.60
N SER A 469 14.09 -8.89 -20.00
CA SER A 469 15.45 -8.34 -20.07
C SER A 469 16.47 -9.22 -19.38
N LEU A 470 16.11 -9.86 -18.26
CA LEU A 470 17.00 -10.81 -17.57
C LEU A 470 17.25 -12.05 -18.42
N LEU A 471 16.17 -12.60 -19.01
CA LEU A 471 16.25 -13.79 -19.88
C LEU A 471 17.02 -13.51 -21.16
N LEU A 472 16.87 -12.30 -21.72
CA LEU A 472 17.63 -11.85 -22.88
C LEU A 472 19.13 -11.89 -22.60
N ILE A 473 19.56 -11.36 -21.45
CA ILE A 473 20.98 -11.36 -21.07
C ILE A 473 21.46 -12.79 -20.80
N LYS A 474 20.70 -13.60 -20.04
CA LYS A 474 21.03 -15.00 -19.76
C LYS A 474 21.32 -15.79 -21.04
N GLN A 475 20.36 -15.84 -21.98
CA GLN A 475 20.52 -16.61 -23.21
C GLN A 475 21.61 -16.05 -24.13
N SER A 476 21.80 -14.73 -24.11
CA SER A 476 22.86 -14.07 -24.89
C SER A 476 24.25 -14.39 -24.35
N MET A 477 24.36 -14.53 -23.03
CA MET A 477 25.61 -14.89 -22.38
C MET A 477 25.99 -16.35 -22.61
N GLU A 478 25.03 -17.28 -22.53
CA GLU A 478 25.22 -18.69 -22.90
C GLU A 478 25.69 -18.82 -24.36
N ALA A 479 25.11 -18.04 -25.27
CA ALA A 479 25.49 -18.00 -26.68
C ALA A 479 26.74 -17.13 -26.98
N GLN A 480 27.29 -16.42 -25.98
CA GLN A 480 28.38 -15.46 -26.12
C GLN A 480 28.15 -14.35 -27.18
N LYS A 481 26.90 -14.05 -27.50
CA LYS A 481 26.47 -13.02 -28.45
C LYS A 481 25.04 -12.61 -28.13
N LEU A 482 24.62 -11.41 -28.52
CA LEU A 482 23.21 -11.04 -28.37
C LEU A 482 22.31 -12.00 -29.16
N VAL A 483 21.38 -12.64 -28.47
CA VAL A 483 20.36 -13.52 -29.04
C VAL A 483 19.02 -12.92 -28.65
N THR A 484 18.30 -12.29 -29.58
CA THR A 484 16.97 -11.72 -29.29
C THR A 484 15.83 -12.73 -29.50
N GLN A 485 16.10 -13.83 -30.21
CA GLN A 485 15.16 -14.91 -30.49
C GLN A 485 15.84 -16.24 -30.18
N GLY A 486 15.68 -16.70 -28.95
CA GLY A 486 16.31 -17.91 -28.44
C GLY A 486 15.30 -18.90 -27.84
N PRO A 487 15.78 -20.06 -27.37
CA PRO A 487 14.95 -21.08 -26.75
C PRO A 487 14.41 -20.66 -25.37
N ILE A 488 15.10 -19.77 -24.65
CA ILE A 488 14.66 -19.27 -23.34
C ILE A 488 13.62 -18.16 -23.52
N VAL A 489 13.93 -17.15 -24.35
CA VAL A 489 13.00 -16.04 -24.62
C VAL A 489 13.08 -15.59 -26.08
N ASN A 490 11.92 -15.26 -26.63
CA ASN A 490 11.80 -14.57 -27.90
C ASN A 490 11.25 -13.16 -27.67
N VAL A 491 12.12 -12.16 -27.78
CA VAL A 491 11.74 -10.75 -27.62
C VAL A 491 11.53 -10.02 -28.95
N GLY A 492 11.75 -10.69 -30.09
CA GLY A 492 11.60 -10.12 -31.43
C GLY A 492 12.94 -9.75 -32.10
N SER A 493 12.90 -8.89 -33.11
CA SER A 493 14.11 -8.35 -33.75
C SER A 493 14.75 -7.25 -32.89
N PHE A 494 16.01 -6.90 -33.14
CA PHE A 494 16.68 -5.81 -32.42
C PHE A 494 15.92 -4.47 -32.52
N GLY A 495 15.49 -4.08 -33.72
CA GLY A 495 14.64 -2.89 -33.89
C GLY A 495 13.26 -3.05 -33.21
N GLY A 496 12.73 -4.28 -33.16
CA GLY A 496 11.48 -4.58 -32.47
C GLY A 496 11.56 -4.35 -30.95
N ILE A 497 12.73 -4.53 -30.34
CA ILE A 497 12.93 -4.33 -28.90
C ILE A 497 13.40 -2.93 -28.52
N THR A 498 13.76 -2.07 -29.48
CA THR A 498 14.04 -0.66 -29.18
C THR A 498 12.74 0.11 -28.94
N HIS A 499 12.73 1.00 -27.94
CA HIS A 499 11.57 1.86 -27.70
C HIS A 499 11.23 2.72 -28.93
N GLY A 500 9.95 2.82 -29.25
CA GLY A 500 9.45 3.47 -30.47
C GLY A 500 9.90 2.81 -31.77
N HIS A 501 10.54 1.63 -31.73
CA HIS A 501 11.12 0.93 -32.87
C HIS A 501 12.13 1.77 -33.68
N VAL A 502 12.77 2.75 -33.03
CA VAL A 502 13.81 3.57 -33.65
C VAL A 502 15.17 3.01 -33.26
N ALA A 503 15.86 2.41 -34.24
CA ALA A 503 17.15 1.78 -34.04
C ALA A 503 18.22 2.78 -33.58
N ARG A 504 18.50 2.76 -32.27
CA ARG A 504 19.60 3.49 -31.62
C ARG A 504 20.50 2.50 -30.91
N HIS A 505 20.34 2.42 -29.59
CA HIS A 505 21.05 1.52 -28.70
C HIS A 505 20.09 1.06 -27.60
N ILE A 506 20.38 -0.05 -26.94
CA ILE A 506 19.68 -0.51 -25.74
C ILE A 506 20.71 -0.62 -24.63
N GLU A 507 20.34 -0.23 -23.41
CA GLU A 507 21.14 -0.53 -22.23
C GLU A 507 20.32 -1.36 -21.23
N VAL A 508 20.93 -2.44 -20.77
CA VAL A 508 20.43 -3.24 -19.63
C VAL A 508 21.52 -3.22 -18.56
N ALA A 509 21.16 -2.83 -17.34
CA ALA A 509 22.05 -2.86 -16.20
C ALA A 509 21.44 -3.67 -15.05
N LEU A 510 22.30 -4.37 -14.32
CA LEU A 510 21.95 -5.16 -13.15
C LEU A 510 22.76 -4.66 -11.98
N LYS A 511 22.08 -4.37 -10.87
CA LYS A 511 22.71 -4.17 -9.58
C LYS A 511 22.48 -5.41 -8.73
N TYR A 512 23.52 -5.91 -8.07
CA TYR A 512 23.45 -7.12 -7.24
C TYR A 512 24.42 -7.04 -6.06
N GLY A 513 24.10 -7.77 -4.99
CA GLY A 513 24.97 -7.97 -3.83
C GLY A 513 25.86 -9.20 -4.00
N VAL A 514 26.18 -9.89 -2.90
CA VAL A 514 27.00 -11.11 -2.94
C VAL A 514 26.31 -12.23 -2.17
N ILE A 515 26.36 -13.44 -2.73
CA ILE A 515 26.11 -14.70 -2.01
C ILE A 515 27.47 -15.31 -1.71
N GLU A 516 27.70 -15.70 -0.45
CA GLU A 516 28.97 -16.29 0.01
C GLU A 516 29.41 -17.48 -0.87
N ASP A 517 28.47 -18.33 -1.27
CA ASP A 517 28.71 -19.52 -2.11
C ASP A 517 29.05 -19.20 -3.58
N TRP A 518 28.92 -17.95 -4.02
CA TRP A 518 29.26 -17.52 -5.39
C TRP A 518 30.64 -16.90 -5.52
N ILE A 519 31.35 -16.72 -4.39
CA ILE A 519 32.66 -16.08 -4.37
C ILE A 519 33.71 -17.10 -4.82
N PRO A 520 34.42 -16.88 -5.94
CA PRO A 520 35.57 -17.69 -6.34
C PRO A 520 36.68 -17.61 -5.29
N ASP A 521 37.50 -18.67 -5.20
CA ASP A 521 38.62 -18.76 -4.25
C ASP A 521 39.63 -17.60 -4.38
N GLU A 522 39.79 -17.01 -5.58
CA GLU A 522 40.58 -15.80 -5.80
C GLU A 522 40.02 -14.96 -6.96
N GLY A 523 40.16 -13.64 -6.85
CA GLY A 523 40.07 -12.76 -8.02
C GLY A 523 38.80 -11.92 -8.17
N THR A 524 38.03 -11.72 -7.10
CA THR A 524 36.80 -10.92 -7.13
C THR A 524 36.93 -9.58 -6.42
N ALA A 525 35.98 -8.68 -6.66
CA ALA A 525 35.85 -7.45 -5.88
C ALA A 525 35.54 -7.79 -4.41
N ASP A 526 35.90 -6.90 -3.47
CA ASP A 526 35.53 -7.02 -2.06
C ASP A 526 34.04 -7.42 -1.93
N PRO A 527 33.70 -8.58 -1.34
CA PRO A 527 32.34 -9.06 -1.19
C PRO A 527 31.38 -8.07 -0.52
N ALA A 528 31.89 -7.13 0.29
CA ALA A 528 31.08 -6.12 0.97
C ALA A 528 30.57 -5.00 0.04
N LEU A 529 31.05 -4.90 -1.20
CA LEU A 529 30.64 -3.86 -2.15
C LEU A 529 29.43 -4.30 -2.98
N SER A 530 28.47 -3.42 -3.25
CA SER A 530 27.47 -3.72 -4.30
C SER A 530 28.12 -3.61 -5.69
N ARG A 531 27.68 -4.47 -6.64
CA ARG A 531 28.12 -4.45 -8.04
C ARG A 531 27.00 -3.88 -8.92
N GLU A 532 27.35 -2.99 -9.84
CA GLU A 532 26.51 -2.60 -10.98
C GLU A 532 27.21 -3.02 -12.27
N VAL A 533 26.55 -3.84 -13.08
CA VAL A 533 27.05 -4.28 -14.40
C VAL A 533 26.05 -3.86 -15.46
N SER A 534 26.49 -3.13 -16.48
CA SER A 534 25.65 -2.73 -17.60
C SER A 534 26.23 -3.13 -18.94
N TRP A 535 25.35 -3.39 -19.90
CA TRP A 535 25.69 -3.71 -21.28
C TRP A 535 24.95 -2.79 -22.23
N VAL A 536 25.67 -2.24 -23.21
CA VAL A 536 25.11 -1.43 -24.29
C VAL A 536 25.15 -2.25 -25.58
N PHE A 537 24.00 -2.33 -26.22
CA PHE A 537 23.81 -3.00 -27.50
C PHE A 537 23.46 -2.00 -28.58
N GLN A 538 24.00 -2.17 -29.78
CA GLN A 538 23.72 -1.31 -30.95
C GLN A 538 23.39 -2.15 -32.16
N GLN A 539 22.64 -1.56 -33.10
CA GLN A 539 22.34 -2.22 -34.36
C GLN A 539 23.57 -2.14 -35.28
N ASP A 540 23.96 -3.28 -35.84
CA ASP A 540 24.96 -3.36 -36.90
C ASP A 540 24.34 -3.00 -38.27
N PRO A 541 25.15 -2.82 -39.33
CA PRO A 541 24.65 -2.50 -40.67
C PRO A 541 23.72 -3.57 -41.29
N GLN A 542 23.70 -4.79 -40.75
CA GLN A 542 22.86 -5.91 -41.20
C GLN A 542 21.54 -5.96 -40.41
N GLY A 543 21.33 -5.02 -39.50
CA GLY A 543 20.12 -4.91 -38.70
C GLY A 543 20.13 -5.79 -37.43
N GLN A 544 21.23 -6.48 -37.14
CA GLN A 544 21.40 -7.34 -35.97
C GLN A 544 21.94 -6.53 -34.79
N GLY A 545 21.53 -6.86 -33.57
CA GLY A 545 22.09 -6.21 -32.39
C GLY A 545 23.42 -6.83 -31.98
N ILE A 546 24.40 -6.01 -31.62
CA ILE A 546 25.70 -6.42 -31.12
C ILE A 546 26.01 -5.73 -29.79
N ALA A 547 26.62 -6.45 -28.84
CA ALA A 547 27.16 -5.85 -27.63
C ALA A 547 28.39 -5.00 -27.99
N THR A 548 28.33 -3.70 -27.70
CA THR A 548 29.40 -2.73 -28.03
C THR A 548 30.17 -2.29 -26.80
N GLU A 549 29.52 -2.22 -25.65
CA GLU A 549 30.13 -1.75 -24.40
C GLU A 549 29.60 -2.56 -23.20
N ALA A 550 30.47 -2.78 -22.21
CA ALA A 550 30.07 -3.18 -20.87
C ALA A 550 30.71 -2.24 -19.83
N ARG A 551 29.96 -1.89 -18.79
CA ARG A 551 30.41 -1.03 -17.70
C ARG A 551 30.20 -1.73 -16.38
N TRP A 552 31.26 -1.84 -15.59
CA TRP A 552 31.22 -2.43 -14.26
C TRP A 552 31.56 -1.38 -13.23
N ARG A 553 30.79 -1.32 -12.15
CA ARG A 553 31.04 -0.49 -10.98
C ARG A 553 30.94 -1.33 -9.71
N PHE A 554 31.79 -1.04 -8.75
CA PHE A 554 31.79 -1.66 -7.43
C PHE A 554 32.35 -0.65 -6.43
N GLY A 555 31.51 -0.13 -5.53
CA GLY A 555 31.85 1.05 -4.73
C GLY A 555 32.23 2.26 -5.60
N ASP A 556 33.36 2.90 -5.29
CA ASP A 556 33.89 4.06 -6.04
C ASP A 556 34.70 3.68 -7.30
N TYR A 557 34.79 2.38 -7.60
CA TYR A 557 35.63 1.86 -8.67
C TYR A 557 34.81 1.54 -9.92
N SER A 558 35.39 1.73 -11.10
CA SER A 558 34.75 1.41 -12.37
C SER A 558 35.71 0.83 -13.40
N ILE A 559 35.18 -0.02 -14.29
CA ILE A 559 35.88 -0.51 -15.48
C ILE A 559 34.90 -0.46 -16.65
N LYS A 560 35.36 0.09 -17.78
CA LYS A 560 34.61 0.10 -19.04
C LYS A 560 35.32 -0.77 -20.07
N PHE A 561 34.53 -1.62 -20.73
CA PHE A 561 34.96 -2.49 -21.81
C PHE A 561 34.30 -2.04 -23.10
N VAL A 562 35.07 -1.96 -24.18
CA VAL A 562 34.59 -1.53 -25.50
C VAL A 562 35.00 -2.56 -26.55
N LYS A 563 34.07 -2.89 -27.44
CA LYS A 563 34.35 -3.66 -28.65
C LYS A 563 34.77 -2.71 -29.76
N GLN A 564 36.00 -2.85 -30.24
CA GLN A 564 36.55 -1.99 -31.30
C GLN A 564 35.91 -2.31 -32.66
N SER A 565 35.70 -1.29 -33.49
CA SER A 565 34.94 -1.40 -34.76
C SER A 565 35.58 -2.33 -35.79
N ASP A 566 36.88 -2.56 -35.68
CA ASP A 566 37.73 -3.32 -36.61
C ASP A 566 38.24 -4.66 -36.02
N SER A 567 37.84 -5.00 -34.79
CA SER A 567 38.38 -6.14 -34.04
C SER A 567 37.29 -6.98 -33.41
N SER A 568 37.46 -8.31 -33.43
CA SER A 568 36.64 -9.22 -32.63
C SER A 568 36.95 -9.15 -31.13
N ARG A 569 37.97 -8.37 -30.74
CA ARG A 569 38.47 -8.30 -29.35
C ARG A 569 37.82 -7.18 -28.55
N THR A 570 37.43 -7.53 -27.33
CA THR A 570 37.03 -6.58 -26.29
C THR A 570 38.28 -5.93 -25.69
N SER A 571 38.23 -4.64 -25.35
CA SER A 571 39.33 -3.93 -24.70
C SER A 571 38.86 -3.11 -23.50
N ILE A 572 39.72 -2.94 -22.49
CA ILE A 572 39.48 -2.02 -21.38
C ILE A 572 39.80 -0.59 -21.84
N ASP A 573 38.91 0.35 -21.57
CA ASP A 573 39.15 1.78 -21.69
C ASP A 573 39.97 2.27 -20.48
N LEU A 574 41.22 2.67 -20.73
CA LEU A 574 42.16 3.06 -19.67
C LEU A 574 41.83 4.41 -19.02
N HIS A 575 41.03 5.27 -19.66
CA HIS A 575 40.55 6.51 -19.04
C HIS A 575 39.46 6.21 -18.00
N ALA A 576 38.60 5.24 -18.30
CA ALA A 576 37.49 4.85 -17.44
C ALA A 576 37.85 3.80 -16.36
N ALA A 577 39.09 3.29 -16.37
CA ALA A 577 39.58 2.28 -15.43
C ALA A 577 40.58 2.81 -14.37
N GLU A 578 40.87 4.11 -14.35
CA GLU A 578 41.88 4.70 -13.45
C GLU A 578 41.59 4.40 -11.96
N SER A 579 40.33 4.51 -11.51
CA SER A 579 39.92 4.20 -10.14
C SER A 579 40.17 2.73 -9.79
N ALA A 580 39.78 1.80 -10.65
CA ALA A 580 40.01 0.37 -10.45
C ALA A 580 41.51 0.02 -10.39
N PHE A 581 42.34 0.63 -11.24
CA PHE A 581 43.79 0.42 -11.21
C PHE A 581 44.43 0.93 -9.91
N LEU A 582 43.94 2.05 -9.36
CA LEU A 582 44.36 2.55 -8.05
C LEU A 582 43.91 1.62 -6.91
N GLY A 583 42.69 1.08 -6.98
CA GLY A 583 42.18 0.09 -6.02
C GLY A 583 43.01 -1.22 -6.02
N LEU A 584 43.35 -1.74 -7.20
CA LEU A 584 44.27 -2.88 -7.35
C LEU A 584 45.66 -2.58 -6.78
N ALA A 585 46.10 -1.33 -6.87
CA ALA A 585 47.35 -0.87 -6.27
C ALA A 585 47.29 -0.92 -4.75
N GLY A 586 46.16 -0.56 -4.14
CA GLY A 586 45.94 -0.56 -2.70
C GLY A 586 45.88 -1.96 -2.09
N GLY A 587 45.55 -2.99 -2.87
CA GLY A 587 45.38 -4.36 -2.38
C GLY A 587 44.05 -4.61 -1.68
N THR A 588 43.16 -3.62 -1.68
CA THR A 588 41.82 -3.63 -1.07
C THR A 588 40.72 -4.01 -2.05
N LEU A 589 41.06 -4.38 -3.29
CA LEU A 589 40.08 -4.64 -4.33
C LEU A 589 39.96 -6.10 -4.75
N LEU A 590 41.00 -6.93 -4.57
CA LEU A 590 40.93 -8.36 -4.90
C LEU A 590 40.73 -9.19 -3.64
N TYR A 591 39.68 -10.01 -3.61
CA TYR A 591 39.40 -10.97 -2.55
C TYR A 591 39.91 -12.39 -2.91
N PRO A 592 40.42 -13.16 -1.94
CA PRO A 592 40.82 -12.71 -0.60
C PRO A 592 41.96 -11.70 -0.70
N PHE A 593 41.92 -10.68 0.16
CA PHE A 593 42.97 -9.64 0.15
C PHE A 593 44.34 -10.29 0.30
N ASP A 594 45.32 -9.84 -0.50
CA ASP A 594 46.68 -10.38 -0.44
C ASP A 594 47.31 -10.03 0.92
N SER A 595 47.12 -10.91 1.90
CA SER A 595 47.54 -10.76 3.29
C SER A 595 49.05 -10.57 3.44
N ARG A 596 49.86 -10.95 2.44
CA ARG A 596 51.30 -10.64 2.39
C ARG A 596 51.59 -9.14 2.30
N GLN A 597 50.61 -8.34 1.90
CA GLN A 597 50.70 -6.90 1.77
C GLN A 597 50.26 -6.14 3.03
N ILE A 598 49.51 -6.81 3.92
CA ILE A 598 49.13 -6.33 5.25
C ILE A 598 50.11 -6.99 6.24
N ARG A 599 51.27 -6.35 6.46
CA ARG A 599 52.22 -6.76 7.50
C ARG A 599 51.95 -5.97 8.78
N ASP A 600 52.21 -6.58 9.94
CA ASP A 600 52.28 -5.87 11.22
C ASP A 600 53.19 -4.65 11.10
N GLY A 601 52.65 -3.48 11.43
CA GLY A 601 53.29 -2.16 11.34
C GLY A 601 52.29 -1.09 11.75
N ASP A 602 52.76 0.02 12.32
CA ASP A 602 51.94 1.15 12.76
C ASP A 602 51.18 1.79 11.57
N GLU A 603 50.04 2.44 11.84
CA GLU A 603 49.14 3.03 10.83
C GLU A 603 49.88 3.95 9.85
N ASP A 604 50.87 4.69 10.34
CA ASP A 604 51.73 5.57 9.55
C ASP A 604 52.57 4.82 8.50
N GLU A 605 53.05 3.61 8.82
CA GLU A 605 53.84 2.81 7.90
C GLU A 605 52.94 2.18 6.83
N GLN A 606 51.72 1.76 7.21
CA GLN A 606 50.71 1.27 6.27
C GLN A 606 50.28 2.37 5.28
N GLN A 607 50.03 3.59 5.76
CA GLN A 607 49.72 4.73 4.90
C GLN A 607 50.86 5.10 3.93
N ARG A 608 52.12 5.08 4.38
CA ARG A 608 53.27 5.34 3.50
C ARG A 608 53.38 4.29 2.38
N ARG A 609 53.17 3.01 2.71
CA ARG A 609 53.18 1.92 1.72
C ARG A 609 52.03 2.06 0.72
N LEU A 610 50.83 2.41 1.17
CA LEU A 610 49.68 2.69 0.31
C LEU A 610 49.99 3.81 -0.69
N ARG A 611 50.50 4.97 -0.21
CA ARG A 611 50.89 6.09 -1.08
C ARG A 611 51.97 5.70 -2.10
N SER A 612 52.94 4.88 -1.71
CA SER A 612 53.97 4.38 -2.62
C SER A 612 53.38 3.49 -3.72
N ARG A 613 52.37 2.68 -3.41
CA ARG A 613 51.73 1.76 -4.36
C ARG A 613 50.81 2.50 -5.31
N GLU A 614 50.03 3.46 -4.83
CA GLU A 614 49.29 4.39 -5.68
C GLU A 614 50.20 5.16 -6.63
N SER A 615 51.36 5.63 -6.15
CA SER A 615 52.34 6.30 -7.01
C SER A 615 52.85 5.37 -8.13
N THR A 616 53.02 4.08 -7.84
CA THR A 616 53.38 3.08 -8.85
C THR A 616 52.26 2.85 -9.85
N ALA A 617 51.00 2.77 -9.42
CA ALA A 617 49.86 2.63 -10.32
C ALA A 617 49.67 3.85 -11.23
N ARG A 618 49.78 5.07 -10.68
CA ARG A 618 49.78 6.31 -11.49
C ARG A 618 50.93 6.32 -12.51
N ARG A 619 52.10 5.78 -12.13
CA ARG A 619 53.23 5.61 -13.06
C ARG A 619 52.92 4.59 -14.17
N VAL A 620 52.28 3.46 -13.85
CA VAL A 620 51.84 2.46 -14.84
C VAL A 620 50.86 3.09 -15.84
N LEU A 621 49.84 3.80 -15.36
CA LEU A 621 48.87 4.48 -16.22
C LEU A 621 49.56 5.55 -17.10
N ARG A 622 50.53 6.30 -16.57
CA ARG A 622 51.32 7.25 -17.35
C ARG A 622 52.13 6.56 -18.43
N ILE A 623 52.82 5.46 -18.11
CA ILE A 623 53.58 4.67 -19.09
C ILE A 623 52.68 4.20 -20.24
N LEU A 624 51.48 3.71 -19.94
CA LEU A 624 50.52 3.26 -20.95
C LEU A 624 50.04 4.42 -21.84
N ARG A 625 49.80 5.60 -21.27
CA ARG A 625 49.45 6.81 -22.04
C ARG A 625 50.62 7.30 -22.90
N ASP A 626 51.85 7.29 -22.38
CA ASP A 626 53.05 7.74 -23.10
C ASP A 626 53.36 6.88 -24.34
N VAL A 627 52.89 5.63 -24.36
CA VAL A 627 53.00 4.75 -25.54
C VAL A 627 51.76 4.79 -26.45
N GLU A 628 50.84 5.73 -26.24
CA GLU A 628 49.60 5.93 -27.02
C GLU A 628 48.66 4.72 -26.99
N LEU A 629 48.63 4.00 -25.86
CA LEU A 629 47.63 2.96 -25.62
C LEU A 629 46.47 3.53 -24.80
N ASP A 630 45.36 3.82 -25.48
CA ASP A 630 44.10 4.20 -24.83
C ASP A 630 43.25 2.98 -24.44
N TYR A 631 43.50 1.85 -25.10
CA TYR A 631 42.76 0.61 -24.93
C TYR A 631 43.68 -0.58 -24.67
N LEU A 632 43.31 -1.42 -23.70
CA LEU A 632 44.01 -2.65 -23.40
C LEU A 632 43.23 -3.87 -23.91
N PRO A 633 43.78 -4.70 -24.82
CA PRO A 633 43.08 -5.88 -25.30
C PRO A 633 42.84 -6.89 -24.17
N MET A 634 41.62 -7.40 -24.12
CA MET A 634 41.17 -8.45 -23.21
C MET A 634 40.66 -9.66 -24.00
N GLY A 635 40.68 -10.83 -23.36
CA GLY A 635 39.96 -11.99 -23.85
C GLY A 635 38.45 -11.90 -23.55
N GLY A 636 37.72 -12.95 -23.92
CA GLY A 636 36.28 -13.02 -23.72
C GLY A 636 35.48 -12.16 -24.71
N THR A 637 34.23 -11.86 -24.36
CA THR A 637 33.30 -11.09 -25.19
C THR A 637 32.94 -9.75 -24.55
N ALA A 638 32.19 -8.90 -25.24
CA ALA A 638 31.65 -7.68 -24.63
C ALA A 638 30.57 -7.99 -23.58
N LEU A 639 29.97 -9.18 -23.60
CA LEU A 639 29.03 -9.65 -22.58
C LEU A 639 29.75 -10.18 -21.34
N LEU A 640 30.80 -10.99 -21.56
CA LEU A 640 31.65 -11.59 -20.52
C LEU A 640 33.14 -11.37 -20.85
N PRO A 641 33.73 -10.22 -20.49
CA PRO A 641 35.17 -9.99 -20.57
C PRO A 641 35.95 -10.99 -19.69
N ALA A 642 37.00 -11.64 -20.22
CA ALA A 642 37.78 -12.67 -19.50
C ALA A 642 39.28 -12.68 -19.90
N GLY A 643 40.16 -13.31 -19.10
CA GLY A 643 41.62 -13.34 -19.33
C GLY A 643 42.05 -13.97 -20.67
N HIS A 644 43.17 -13.62 -21.32
CA HIS A 644 44.41 -12.99 -20.88
C HIS A 644 44.61 -11.59 -21.48
N GLY A 645 45.05 -10.62 -20.67
CA GLY A 645 45.54 -9.34 -21.19
C GLY A 645 46.86 -9.57 -21.93
N GLY A 646 46.81 -9.77 -23.24
CA GLY A 646 48.03 -9.84 -24.04
C GLY A 646 48.71 -8.48 -23.98
N LEU A 647 49.86 -8.35 -23.30
CA LEU A 647 50.61 -7.11 -23.36
C LEU A 647 50.94 -6.83 -24.82
N PRO A 648 50.53 -5.67 -25.37
CA PRO A 648 51.13 -5.18 -26.59
C PRO A 648 52.65 -5.11 -26.38
N ALA A 649 53.44 -5.34 -27.42
CA ALA A 649 54.89 -5.18 -27.32
C ALA A 649 55.22 -3.72 -26.96
N LEU A 650 55.58 -3.47 -25.69
CA LEU A 650 55.94 -2.13 -25.20
C LEU A 650 57.40 -1.77 -25.54
N ARG A 651 58.18 -2.75 -25.99
CA ARG A 651 59.57 -2.56 -26.43
C ARG A 651 59.64 -1.85 -27.79
N PRO A 652 60.63 -0.96 -28.01
CA PRO A 652 61.74 -0.60 -27.14
C PRO A 652 61.46 0.58 -26.18
N ARG A 653 60.19 0.97 -25.97
CA ARG A 653 59.81 2.23 -25.31
C ARG A 653 59.89 2.20 -23.78
N VAL A 654 60.02 1.03 -23.15
CA VAL A 654 60.08 0.85 -21.68
C VAL A 654 61.17 -0.15 -21.26
N SER A 655 61.66 -0.06 -20.02
CA SER A 655 62.63 -1.01 -19.46
C SER A 655 62.00 -2.36 -19.07
N ASP A 656 62.80 -3.44 -19.00
CA ASP A 656 62.35 -4.78 -18.56
C ASP A 656 61.60 -4.74 -17.21
N ARG A 657 62.07 -3.89 -16.29
CA ARG A 657 61.45 -3.71 -14.98
C ARG A 657 60.08 -3.03 -15.06
N GLU A 658 59.94 -2.02 -15.90
CA GLU A 658 58.68 -1.32 -16.11
C GLU A 658 57.67 -2.21 -16.84
N GLU A 659 58.11 -2.95 -17.85
CA GLU A 659 57.32 -3.95 -18.56
C GLU A 659 56.75 -5.01 -17.58
N GLY A 660 57.58 -5.51 -16.66
CA GLY A 660 57.14 -6.44 -15.62
C GLY A 660 56.12 -5.87 -14.63
N VAL A 661 56.27 -4.59 -14.24
CA VAL A 661 55.30 -3.92 -13.34
C VAL A 661 53.97 -3.69 -14.05
N VAL A 662 54.01 -3.20 -15.30
CA VAL A 662 52.80 -3.05 -16.14
C VAL A 662 52.11 -4.41 -16.27
N ALA A 663 52.84 -5.46 -16.64
CA ALA A 663 52.29 -6.81 -16.78
C ALA A 663 51.61 -7.32 -15.51
N SER A 664 52.17 -7.04 -14.33
CA SER A 664 51.57 -7.40 -13.04
C SER A 664 50.22 -6.73 -12.81
N TYR A 665 50.06 -5.44 -13.17
CA TYR A 665 48.78 -4.73 -12.99
C TYR A 665 47.72 -5.22 -13.98
N LEU A 666 48.12 -5.52 -15.22
CA LEU A 666 47.21 -6.04 -16.24
C LEU A 666 46.70 -7.44 -15.89
N ASN A 667 47.56 -8.30 -15.36
CA ASN A 667 47.14 -9.61 -14.86
C ASN A 667 46.11 -9.50 -13.72
N ARG A 668 46.31 -8.57 -12.78
CA ARG A 668 45.35 -8.32 -11.68
C ARG A 668 44.01 -7.76 -12.19
N ALA A 669 44.04 -6.85 -13.18
CA ALA A 669 42.83 -6.35 -13.81
C ALA A 669 42.08 -7.44 -14.58
N ALA A 670 42.81 -8.33 -15.27
CA ALA A 670 42.23 -9.47 -15.95
C ALA A 670 41.64 -10.51 -14.99
N GLN A 671 42.28 -10.70 -13.83
CA GLN A 671 41.79 -11.55 -12.76
C GLN A 671 40.48 -10.99 -12.19
N LEU A 672 40.45 -9.70 -11.82
CA LEU A 672 39.24 -9.00 -11.38
C LEU A 672 38.10 -9.14 -12.40
N ALA A 673 38.42 -8.98 -13.68
CA ALA A 673 37.43 -9.07 -14.72
C ALA A 673 36.86 -10.47 -14.90
N SER A 674 37.71 -11.49 -14.80
CA SER A 674 37.28 -12.89 -14.85
C SER A 674 36.43 -13.25 -13.62
N GLY A 675 36.78 -12.72 -12.44
CA GLY A 675 36.00 -12.90 -11.21
C GLY A 675 34.59 -12.33 -11.32
N ILE A 676 34.44 -11.07 -11.73
CA ILE A 676 33.12 -10.45 -11.94
C ILE A 676 32.33 -11.17 -13.02
N SER A 677 32.97 -11.53 -14.15
CA SER A 677 32.32 -12.33 -15.19
C SER A 677 31.77 -13.67 -14.67
N ASN A 678 32.50 -14.34 -13.78
CA ASN A 678 32.05 -15.58 -13.15
C ASN A 678 30.90 -15.33 -12.16
N GLU A 679 30.93 -14.25 -11.37
CA GLU A 679 29.82 -13.84 -10.49
C GLU A 679 28.54 -13.61 -11.31
N VAL A 680 28.63 -12.81 -12.38
CA VAL A 680 27.48 -12.49 -13.24
C VAL A 680 26.96 -13.72 -13.97
N ALA A 681 27.85 -14.59 -14.45
CA ALA A 681 27.45 -15.86 -15.07
C ALA A 681 26.72 -16.76 -14.06
N SER A 682 27.22 -16.87 -12.83
CA SER A 682 26.59 -17.65 -11.76
C SER A 682 25.22 -17.09 -11.40
N LEU A 683 25.10 -15.75 -11.29
CA LEU A 683 23.85 -15.06 -11.06
C LEU A 683 22.81 -15.35 -12.14
N LEU A 684 23.16 -15.19 -13.41
CA LEU A 684 22.22 -15.42 -14.51
C LEU A 684 21.90 -16.90 -14.68
N ASN A 685 22.84 -17.79 -14.36
CA ASN A 685 22.59 -19.24 -14.33
C ASN A 685 21.60 -19.63 -13.23
N SER A 686 21.58 -18.91 -12.11
CA SER A 686 20.60 -19.09 -11.03
C SER A 686 19.17 -18.65 -11.41
N ILE A 687 19.01 -17.87 -12.49
CA ILE A 687 17.69 -17.39 -12.94
C ILE A 687 16.91 -18.53 -13.57
N VAL A 688 15.70 -18.74 -13.04
CA VAL A 688 14.73 -19.73 -13.47
C VAL A 688 13.46 -19.00 -13.83
N TRP A 689 12.88 -19.33 -14.98
CA TRP A 689 11.69 -18.66 -15.49
C TRP A 689 10.56 -19.63 -15.72
N LEU A 690 9.45 -19.36 -15.03
CA LEU A 690 8.17 -20.02 -15.16
C LEU A 690 7.21 -19.06 -15.88
N GLY A 691 7.13 -19.18 -17.20
CA GLY A 691 6.23 -18.37 -18.03
C GLY A 691 4.73 -18.54 -17.71
N PRO A 692 3.86 -17.74 -18.35
CA PRO A 692 2.43 -17.69 -18.05
C PRO A 692 1.74 -19.01 -18.42
N LEU A 693 2.23 -19.67 -19.46
CA LEU A 693 1.87 -21.03 -19.85
C LEU A 693 3.07 -21.93 -19.62
N ARG A 694 2.97 -22.79 -18.62
CA ARG A 694 3.96 -23.83 -18.36
C ARG A 694 3.75 -24.99 -19.32
N SER A 695 4.80 -25.77 -19.54
CA SER A 695 4.77 -26.87 -20.49
C SER A 695 3.62 -27.82 -20.19
N ALA A 696 2.90 -28.23 -21.25
CA ALA A 696 1.79 -29.13 -21.11
C ALA A 696 2.27 -30.45 -20.48
N PRO A 697 1.62 -30.94 -19.42
CA PRO A 697 2.03 -32.18 -18.77
C PRO A 697 1.96 -33.33 -19.76
N LYS A 698 3.05 -34.10 -19.85
CA LYS A 698 3.10 -35.34 -20.61
C LYS A 698 2.62 -36.50 -19.72
N ARG A 699 2.10 -37.56 -20.34
CA ARG A 699 1.75 -38.81 -19.62
C ARG A 699 2.98 -39.62 -19.22
N VAL A 700 4.05 -39.50 -19.99
CA VAL A 700 5.33 -40.17 -19.80
C VAL A 700 6.44 -39.19 -20.16
N TYR A 701 7.52 -39.23 -19.39
CA TYR A 701 8.69 -38.39 -19.53
C TYR A 701 9.91 -39.27 -19.79
N ASP A 702 10.75 -38.85 -20.72
CA ASP A 702 12.00 -39.51 -21.04
C ASP A 702 13.12 -38.87 -20.22
N ARG A 703 13.89 -39.71 -19.51
CA ARG A 703 15.04 -39.27 -18.71
C ARG A 703 16.18 -38.70 -19.58
N ALA A 704 16.27 -39.07 -20.86
CA ALA A 704 17.29 -38.60 -21.79
C ALA A 704 16.92 -37.29 -22.52
N ASP A 705 15.64 -36.90 -22.55
CA ASP A 705 15.11 -35.72 -23.28
C ASP A 705 15.00 -34.46 -22.39
N VAL A 706 15.69 -34.46 -21.25
CA VAL A 706 15.58 -33.38 -20.27
C VAL A 706 16.67 -32.34 -20.50
N ASP A 707 16.27 -31.21 -21.09
CA ASP A 707 17.11 -30.02 -21.14
C ASP A 707 17.06 -29.31 -19.77
N GLU A 708 18.14 -29.40 -19.00
CA GLU A 708 18.31 -28.82 -17.65
C GLU A 708 18.03 -27.31 -17.60
N MET A 709 18.09 -26.62 -18.75
CA MET A 709 17.92 -25.17 -18.85
C MET A 709 16.45 -24.71 -18.95
N SER A 710 15.50 -25.62 -19.22
CA SER A 710 14.10 -25.24 -19.42
C SER A 710 13.33 -25.19 -18.08
N GLY A 711 13.27 -24.00 -17.47
CA GLY A 711 12.46 -23.72 -16.28
C GLY A 711 10.93 -23.77 -16.50
N ASP A 712 10.47 -24.34 -17.62
CA ASP A 712 9.07 -24.39 -18.04
C ASP A 712 8.28 -25.59 -17.47
N GLY A 713 8.93 -26.40 -16.63
CA GLY A 713 8.35 -27.57 -15.97
C GLY A 713 8.57 -28.90 -16.69
N ARG A 714 9.28 -28.95 -17.85
CA ARG A 714 9.52 -30.22 -18.58
C ARG A 714 10.33 -31.25 -17.81
N HIS A 715 11.23 -30.78 -16.94
CA HIS A 715 12.18 -31.62 -16.22
C HIS A 715 11.67 -32.16 -14.87
N ILE A 716 10.53 -31.65 -14.37
CA ILE A 716 10.10 -31.92 -12.98
C ILE A 716 9.84 -33.40 -12.71
N ALA A 717 9.36 -34.16 -13.69
CA ALA A 717 9.07 -35.58 -13.50
C ALA A 717 10.34 -36.39 -13.22
N VAL A 718 11.41 -36.11 -13.98
CA VAL A 718 12.70 -36.77 -13.84
C VAL A 718 13.40 -36.30 -12.56
N TYR A 719 13.34 -34.99 -12.28
CA TYR A 719 13.86 -34.45 -11.03
C TYR A 719 13.20 -35.09 -9.79
N LEU A 720 11.87 -35.17 -9.76
CA LEU A 720 11.14 -35.77 -8.65
C LEU A 720 11.42 -37.28 -8.49
N PHE A 721 11.63 -38.00 -9.59
CA PHE A 721 12.03 -39.40 -9.54
C PHE A 721 13.36 -39.60 -8.80
N ASP A 722 14.33 -38.72 -9.05
CA ASP A 722 15.65 -38.78 -8.42
C ASP A 722 15.68 -38.21 -6.99
N HIS A 723 14.66 -37.44 -6.59
CA HIS A 723 14.64 -36.71 -5.32
C HIS A 723 13.39 -37.01 -4.49
N ALA A 724 13.37 -38.19 -3.86
CA ALA A 724 12.25 -38.65 -3.03
C ALA A 724 11.88 -37.66 -1.89
N THR A 725 12.86 -36.97 -1.30
CA THR A 725 12.61 -35.97 -0.25
C THR A 725 11.85 -34.75 -0.76
N VAL A 726 12.03 -34.39 -2.04
CA VAL A 726 11.26 -33.31 -2.67
C VAL A 726 9.84 -33.79 -2.96
N VAL A 727 9.63 -35.05 -3.34
CA VAL A 727 8.29 -35.64 -3.49
C VAL A 727 7.49 -35.57 -2.17
N GLU A 728 8.14 -35.83 -1.03
CA GLU A 728 7.52 -35.68 0.29
C GLU A 728 7.10 -34.23 0.57
N GLN A 729 8.01 -33.27 0.35
CA GLN A 729 7.72 -31.83 0.54
C GLN A 729 6.63 -31.31 -0.40
N VAL A 730 6.65 -31.74 -1.67
CA VAL A 730 5.60 -31.42 -2.64
C VAL A 730 4.26 -31.93 -2.14
N ASN A 731 4.18 -33.17 -1.65
CA ASN A 731 2.95 -33.72 -1.09
C ASN A 731 2.45 -32.96 0.15
N GLU A 732 3.34 -32.51 1.02
CA GLU A 732 2.97 -31.65 2.17
C GLU A 732 2.37 -30.32 1.68
N TRP A 733 2.98 -29.71 0.68
CA TRP A 733 2.49 -28.46 0.10
C TRP A 733 1.19 -28.63 -0.69
N LEU A 734 1.00 -29.73 -1.42
CA LEU A 734 -0.29 -30.04 -2.04
C LEU A 734 -1.40 -30.09 -0.99
N VAL A 735 -1.15 -30.64 0.19
CA VAL A 735 -2.10 -30.62 1.31
C VAL A 735 -2.36 -29.20 1.82
N ARG A 736 -1.31 -28.38 2.03
CA ARG A 736 -1.44 -26.98 2.49
C ARG A 736 -2.15 -26.07 1.48
N LEU A 737 -1.94 -26.33 0.20
CA LEU A 737 -2.64 -25.69 -0.91
C LEU A 737 -4.09 -26.20 -1.04
N GLU A 738 -4.47 -27.27 -0.33
CA GLU A 738 -5.78 -27.92 -0.41
C GLU A 738 -6.04 -28.56 -1.79
N VAL A 739 -4.97 -28.98 -2.46
CA VAL A 739 -5.02 -29.75 -3.70
C VAL A 739 -5.31 -31.22 -3.32
N PRO A 740 -6.42 -31.81 -3.79
CA PRO A 740 -6.89 -33.11 -3.32
C PRO A 740 -6.13 -34.30 -3.96
N TYR A 741 -4.85 -34.14 -4.28
CA TYR A 741 -4.03 -35.17 -4.91
C TYR A 741 -2.83 -35.53 -4.03
N LYS A 742 -2.46 -36.81 -4.04
CA LYS A 742 -1.16 -37.29 -3.61
C LYS A 742 -0.31 -37.53 -4.86
N LEU A 743 0.88 -36.95 -4.91
CA LEU A 743 1.84 -37.13 -5.98
C LEU A 743 2.75 -38.33 -5.68
N ASP A 744 3.00 -39.12 -6.70
CA ASP A 744 4.04 -40.15 -6.75
C ASP A 744 4.72 -40.11 -8.12
N VAL A 745 5.92 -40.69 -8.24
CA VAL A 745 6.62 -40.82 -9.52
C VAL A 745 6.99 -42.28 -9.73
N VAL A 746 6.47 -42.85 -10.81
CA VAL A 746 6.59 -44.29 -11.09
C VAL A 746 7.44 -44.54 -12.33
N PRO A 747 8.33 -45.53 -12.32
CA PRO A 747 9.04 -45.96 -13.53
C PRO A 747 8.04 -46.69 -14.45
N VAL A 748 8.05 -46.33 -15.73
CA VAL A 748 7.18 -46.92 -16.77
C VAL A 748 7.88 -48.08 -17.47
N THR A 749 9.19 -47.97 -17.68
CA THR A 749 10.03 -49.04 -18.24
C THR A 749 11.01 -49.53 -17.18
N THR A 750 11.09 -50.86 -17.00
CA THR A 750 12.05 -51.52 -16.10
C THR A 750 12.69 -52.73 -16.78
N GLY A 751 13.94 -53.05 -16.45
CA GLY A 751 14.63 -54.25 -16.99
C GLY A 751 15.04 -54.11 -18.46
N ASP A 752 15.01 -55.23 -19.21
CA ASP A 752 15.51 -55.28 -20.60
C ASP A 752 14.84 -54.26 -21.55
N ALA A 753 13.60 -53.86 -21.29
CA ALA A 753 12.89 -52.85 -22.09
C ALA A 753 13.49 -51.43 -21.97
N ALA A 754 14.09 -51.08 -20.82
CA ALA A 754 14.75 -49.80 -20.63
C ALA A 754 16.02 -49.68 -21.49
N SER A 755 16.69 -50.80 -21.77
CA SER A 755 17.88 -50.82 -22.63
C SER A 755 17.59 -50.53 -24.11
N LEU A 756 16.33 -50.68 -24.55
CA LEU A 756 15.89 -50.45 -25.93
C LEU A 756 15.23 -49.08 -26.13
N ILE A 757 14.49 -48.59 -25.13
CA ILE A 757 13.59 -47.42 -25.25
C ILE A 757 14.03 -46.25 -24.34
N GLY A 758 14.94 -46.49 -23.40
CA GLY A 758 15.32 -45.54 -22.35
C GLY A 758 14.51 -45.71 -21.06
N GLU A 759 14.97 -45.05 -20.00
CA GLU A 759 14.27 -45.00 -18.70
C GLU A 759 13.14 -43.96 -18.78
N LEU A 760 11.92 -44.46 -18.80
CA LEU A 760 10.71 -43.64 -18.86
C LEU A 760 10.08 -43.55 -17.47
N VAL A 761 9.64 -42.35 -17.09
CA VAL A 761 8.98 -42.08 -15.81
C VAL A 761 7.63 -41.40 -16.01
N ALA A 762 6.70 -41.62 -15.09
CA ALA A 762 5.39 -40.99 -15.10
C ALA A 762 5.08 -40.40 -13.72
N ILE A 763 4.54 -39.17 -13.70
CA ILE A 763 3.95 -38.59 -12.50
C ILE A 763 2.55 -39.18 -12.33
N ALA A 764 2.31 -39.78 -11.17
CA ALA A 764 1.01 -40.31 -10.77
C ALA A 764 0.39 -39.38 -9.72
N LEU A 765 -0.85 -38.94 -9.97
CA LEU A 765 -1.65 -38.15 -9.04
C LEU A 765 -2.84 -38.99 -8.58
N THR A 766 -2.84 -39.42 -7.31
CA THR A 766 -3.97 -40.15 -6.71
C THR A 766 -4.92 -39.16 -6.04
N ASP A 767 -6.16 -39.05 -6.53
CA ASP A 767 -7.19 -38.23 -5.90
C ASP A 767 -7.55 -38.84 -4.53
N ARG A 768 -7.37 -38.06 -3.46
CA ARG A 768 -7.58 -38.51 -2.08
C ARG A 768 -9.06 -38.76 -1.75
N ARG A 769 -9.98 -38.24 -2.56
CA ARG A 769 -11.44 -38.37 -2.36
C ARG A 769 -11.99 -39.64 -2.99
N SER A 770 -11.51 -39.98 -4.19
CA SER A 770 -12.01 -41.12 -4.97
C SER A 770 -11.06 -42.32 -4.99
N GLY A 771 -9.78 -42.13 -4.64
CA GLY A 771 -8.73 -43.13 -4.77
C GLY A 771 -8.26 -43.37 -6.21
N VAL A 772 -8.78 -42.61 -7.19
CA VAL A 772 -8.44 -42.78 -8.61
C VAL A 772 -7.07 -42.16 -8.87
N THR A 773 -6.18 -42.92 -9.49
CA THR A 773 -4.87 -42.45 -9.94
C THR A 773 -4.92 -42.04 -11.40
N VAL A 774 -4.43 -40.84 -11.69
CA VAL A 774 -4.38 -40.24 -13.02
C VAL A 774 -3.02 -39.59 -13.26
N THR A 775 -2.74 -39.17 -14.49
CA THR A 775 -1.54 -38.36 -14.78
C THR A 775 -1.87 -36.86 -14.64
N PRO A 776 -0.87 -35.96 -14.50
CA PRO A 776 -1.12 -34.52 -14.57
C PRO A 776 -1.76 -34.05 -15.89
N ALA A 777 -1.71 -34.86 -16.95
CA ALA A 777 -2.41 -34.59 -18.21
C ALA A 777 -3.93 -34.79 -18.13
N ASP A 778 -4.42 -35.46 -17.09
CA ASP A 778 -5.84 -35.80 -16.92
C ASP A 778 -6.51 -35.03 -15.76
N VAL A 779 -5.81 -34.11 -15.11
CA VAL A 779 -6.34 -33.25 -14.04
C VAL A 779 -6.75 -31.86 -14.55
N GLY A 780 -7.53 -31.13 -13.74
CA GLY A 780 -7.94 -29.77 -14.06
C GLY A 780 -6.75 -28.84 -14.34
N PHE A 781 -6.89 -27.98 -15.36
CA PHE A 781 -5.82 -27.16 -15.93
C PHE A 781 -5.05 -26.32 -14.88
N GLY A 782 -5.72 -25.76 -13.87
CA GLY A 782 -5.04 -25.00 -12.81
C GLY A 782 -4.07 -25.86 -11.97
N ILE A 783 -4.41 -27.12 -11.69
CA ILE A 783 -3.58 -28.00 -10.85
C ILE A 783 -2.31 -28.41 -11.58
N SER A 784 -2.41 -28.67 -12.89
CA SER A 784 -1.22 -29.00 -13.70
C SER A 784 -0.29 -27.82 -13.91
N GLN A 785 -0.81 -26.58 -13.91
CA GLN A 785 0.00 -25.36 -14.01
C GLN A 785 0.67 -24.97 -12.68
N VAL A 786 0.11 -25.33 -11.53
CA VAL A 786 0.75 -25.05 -10.22
C VAL A 786 1.90 -26.00 -9.90
N LEU A 787 1.82 -27.25 -10.36
CA LEU A 787 2.81 -28.26 -9.99
C LEU A 787 4.26 -27.85 -10.34
N PRO A 788 4.58 -27.34 -11.54
CA PRO A 788 5.92 -26.81 -11.83
C PRO A 788 6.34 -25.73 -10.84
N ILE A 789 5.46 -24.78 -10.49
CA ILE A 789 5.76 -23.71 -9.53
C ILE A 789 6.15 -24.31 -8.17
N VAL A 790 5.35 -25.26 -7.67
CA VAL A 790 5.59 -25.90 -6.37
C VAL A 790 6.92 -26.65 -6.38
N VAL A 791 7.22 -27.38 -7.45
CA VAL A 791 8.46 -28.13 -7.55
C VAL A 791 9.66 -27.19 -7.61
N GLU A 792 9.66 -26.17 -8.47
CA GLU A 792 10.80 -25.25 -8.58
C GLU A 792 11.09 -24.50 -7.27
N LEU A 793 10.03 -24.01 -6.59
CA LEU A 793 10.16 -23.32 -5.31
C LEU A 793 10.69 -24.22 -4.19
N LEU A 794 10.50 -25.55 -4.31
CA LEU A 794 10.95 -26.56 -3.34
C LEU A 794 12.24 -27.28 -3.74
N ALA A 795 12.64 -27.24 -5.01
CA ALA A 795 13.85 -27.86 -5.51
C ALA A 795 15.07 -26.95 -5.30
N ARG A 796 14.86 -25.63 -5.41
CA ARG A 796 15.95 -24.67 -5.50
C ARG A 796 16.29 -24.00 -4.18
N ARG A 797 17.54 -23.55 -4.12
CA ARG A 797 18.12 -22.74 -3.04
C ARG A 797 18.95 -21.63 -3.68
N ASP A 798 18.96 -20.47 -3.04
CA ASP A 798 19.78 -19.32 -3.42
C ASP A 798 19.68 -18.97 -4.92
N SER A 799 18.48 -19.13 -5.48
CA SER A 799 18.17 -18.96 -6.91
C SER A 799 17.20 -17.79 -7.13
N VAL A 800 17.25 -17.18 -8.31
CA VAL A 800 16.28 -16.16 -8.72
C VAL A 800 15.15 -16.83 -9.52
N ILE A 801 13.95 -16.88 -8.99
CA ILE A 801 12.80 -17.54 -9.60
C ILE A 801 11.80 -16.48 -10.07
N ALA A 802 11.72 -16.30 -11.38
CA ALA A 802 10.77 -15.41 -12.04
C ALA A 802 9.52 -16.20 -12.47
N ILE A 803 8.35 -15.73 -12.07
CA ILE A 803 7.06 -16.41 -12.30
C ILE A 803 6.09 -15.42 -12.93
N GLU A 804 5.60 -15.74 -14.12
CA GLU A 804 4.55 -14.96 -14.78
C GLU A 804 3.18 -15.60 -14.53
N GLN A 805 2.24 -14.76 -14.10
CA GLN A 805 0.82 -15.08 -13.89
C GLN A 805 0.60 -16.43 -13.16
N PRO A 806 1.17 -16.61 -11.95
CA PRO A 806 1.00 -17.84 -11.18
C PRO A 806 -0.46 -18.16 -10.83
N GLU A 807 -1.34 -17.16 -10.85
CA GLU A 807 -2.76 -17.28 -10.52
C GLU A 807 -3.64 -17.85 -11.65
N THR A 808 -3.12 -17.94 -12.87
CA THR A 808 -3.90 -18.29 -14.05
C THR A 808 -4.57 -19.66 -13.90
N HIS A 809 -5.89 -19.70 -14.04
CA HIS A 809 -6.77 -20.86 -13.80
C HIS A 809 -6.79 -21.43 -12.37
N LEU A 810 -6.35 -20.66 -11.37
CA LEU A 810 -6.46 -21.04 -9.96
C LEU A 810 -7.64 -20.37 -9.26
N HIS A 811 -8.26 -21.13 -8.36
CA HIS A 811 -9.24 -20.59 -7.45
C HIS A 811 -8.61 -19.53 -6.51
N PRO A 812 -9.29 -18.41 -6.21
CA PRO A 812 -8.84 -17.38 -5.27
C PRO A 812 -8.13 -17.88 -3.99
N ARG A 813 -8.74 -18.87 -3.33
CA ARG A 813 -8.19 -19.49 -2.12
C ARG A 813 -6.81 -20.14 -2.35
N LEU A 814 -6.62 -20.80 -3.50
CA LEU A 814 -5.35 -21.41 -3.89
C LEU A 814 -4.29 -20.33 -4.16
N GLN A 815 -4.67 -19.23 -4.81
CA GLN A 815 -3.77 -18.08 -5.04
C GLN A 815 -3.23 -17.54 -3.71
N ALA A 816 -4.10 -17.30 -2.74
CA ALA A 816 -3.68 -16.87 -1.40
C ALA A 816 -2.74 -17.88 -0.72
N ARG A 817 -2.95 -19.19 -0.87
CA ARG A 817 -2.04 -20.21 -0.30
C ARG A 817 -0.71 -20.29 -1.04
N LEU A 818 -0.69 -20.04 -2.35
CA LEU A 818 0.53 -19.99 -3.15
C LEU A 818 1.45 -18.85 -2.67
N ALA A 819 0.88 -17.72 -2.25
CA ALA A 819 1.66 -16.65 -1.61
C ALA A 819 2.43 -17.13 -0.37
N ASP A 820 1.89 -18.04 0.44
CA ASP A 820 2.63 -18.61 1.57
C ASP A 820 3.86 -19.39 1.12
N LEU A 821 3.77 -20.13 0.01
CA LEU A 821 4.90 -20.88 -0.55
C LEU A 821 5.97 -19.95 -1.14
N LEU A 822 5.55 -18.87 -1.80
CA LEU A 822 6.48 -17.85 -2.31
C LEU A 822 7.27 -17.23 -1.16
N ILE A 823 6.58 -16.88 -0.06
CA ILE A 823 7.20 -16.33 1.16
C ILE A 823 8.16 -17.35 1.78
N ASP A 824 7.75 -18.60 1.95
CA ASP A 824 8.58 -19.65 2.54
C ASP A 824 9.86 -19.89 1.71
N SER A 825 9.74 -19.87 0.38
CA SER A 825 10.89 -20.01 -0.52
C SER A 825 11.83 -18.79 -0.45
N ALA A 826 11.29 -17.58 -0.24
CA ALA A 826 12.06 -16.34 -0.19
C ALA A 826 12.89 -16.15 1.10
N GLN A 827 12.55 -16.86 2.18
CA GLN A 827 13.24 -16.68 3.46
C GLN A 827 14.66 -17.27 3.45
N LYS A 828 15.65 -16.48 3.90
CA LYS A 828 17.07 -16.91 4.01
C LYS A 828 17.26 -18.12 4.93
N GLY A 829 16.49 -18.22 6.02
CA GLY A 829 16.49 -19.38 6.93
C GLY A 829 15.83 -20.64 6.36
N ALA A 830 15.18 -20.54 5.20
CA ALA A 830 14.53 -21.65 4.51
C ALA A 830 15.31 -22.04 3.25
N ARG A 831 15.22 -21.25 2.18
CA ARG A 831 15.84 -21.54 0.88
C ARG A 831 16.64 -20.39 0.29
N GLY A 832 16.44 -19.16 0.75
CA GLY A 832 17.19 -18.00 0.26
C GLY A 832 16.91 -17.62 -1.20
N ASN A 833 15.82 -18.11 -1.80
CA ASN A 833 15.49 -17.77 -3.19
C ASN A 833 15.04 -16.31 -3.29
N GLN A 834 15.34 -15.66 -4.41
CA GLN A 834 14.71 -14.39 -4.77
C GLN A 834 13.55 -14.66 -5.72
N ILE A 835 12.37 -14.15 -5.40
CA ILE A 835 11.13 -14.44 -6.11
C ILE A 835 10.65 -13.18 -6.82
N LEU A 836 10.53 -13.23 -8.15
CA LEU A 836 9.97 -12.16 -8.98
C LEU A 836 8.64 -12.64 -9.56
N VAL A 837 7.55 -11.97 -9.25
CA VAL A 837 6.20 -12.40 -9.68
C VAL A 837 5.53 -11.30 -10.47
N GLU A 838 5.28 -11.54 -11.75
CA GLU A 838 4.30 -10.75 -12.51
C GLU A 838 2.91 -11.31 -12.25
N THR A 839 1.99 -10.50 -11.71
CA THR A 839 0.66 -10.98 -11.33
C THR A 839 -0.42 -9.90 -11.41
N HIS A 840 -1.65 -10.35 -11.58
CA HIS A 840 -2.89 -9.59 -11.48
C HIS A 840 -3.73 -10.04 -10.28
N SER A 841 -3.19 -10.91 -9.42
CA SER A 841 -3.92 -11.47 -8.29
C SER A 841 -3.95 -10.51 -7.10
N GLU A 842 -5.15 -10.01 -6.82
CA GLU A 842 -5.46 -9.35 -5.54
C GLU A 842 -5.22 -10.30 -4.35
N HIS A 843 -5.54 -11.60 -4.52
CA HIS A 843 -5.45 -12.59 -3.46
C HIS A 843 -4.01 -12.91 -3.03
N LEU A 844 -3.04 -12.87 -3.95
CA LEU A 844 -1.62 -12.95 -3.61
C LEU A 844 -1.21 -11.75 -2.74
N MET A 845 -1.58 -10.53 -3.15
CA MET A 845 -1.26 -9.32 -2.41
C MET A 845 -1.89 -9.33 -1.01
N LEU A 846 -3.20 -9.59 -0.91
CA LEU A 846 -3.92 -9.67 0.36
C LEU A 846 -3.28 -10.69 1.32
N ARG A 847 -2.75 -11.80 0.80
CA ARG A 847 -2.01 -12.76 1.63
C ARG A 847 -0.70 -12.18 2.14
N VAL A 848 0.09 -11.56 1.28
CA VAL A 848 1.37 -10.92 1.65
C VAL A 848 1.14 -9.84 2.71
N GLN A 849 0.17 -8.94 2.51
CA GLN A 849 -0.21 -7.92 3.51
C GLN A 849 -0.60 -8.55 4.84
N ARG A 850 -1.40 -9.62 4.80
CA ARG A 850 -1.77 -10.37 6.01
C ARG A 850 -0.55 -10.97 6.72
N ARG A 851 0.44 -11.52 6.01
CA ARG A 851 1.64 -12.10 6.63
C ARG A 851 2.54 -11.04 7.27
N ILE A 852 2.60 -9.84 6.69
CA ILE A 852 3.26 -8.69 7.31
C ILE A 852 2.54 -8.31 8.61
N ARG A 853 1.21 -8.17 8.57
CA ARG A 853 0.39 -7.86 9.75
C ARG A 853 0.51 -8.90 10.87
N GLU A 854 0.67 -10.17 10.51
CA GLU A 854 0.87 -11.28 11.45
C GLU A 854 2.31 -11.34 12.02
N GLY A 855 3.23 -10.50 11.53
CA GLY A 855 4.66 -10.54 11.89
C GLY A 855 5.40 -11.75 11.32
N ALA A 856 4.79 -12.48 10.36
CA ALA A 856 5.36 -13.67 9.73
C ALA A 856 6.24 -13.34 8.51
N LEU A 857 6.17 -12.10 8.02
CA LEU A 857 6.96 -11.57 6.92
C LEU A 857 7.40 -10.15 7.27
N ASP A 858 8.70 -9.87 7.17
CA ASP A 858 9.20 -8.50 7.27
C ASP A 858 8.86 -7.74 5.98
N ARG A 859 8.31 -6.53 6.12
CA ARG A 859 7.96 -5.68 4.98
C ARG A 859 9.17 -5.32 4.14
N ASP A 860 10.36 -5.22 4.74
CA ASP A 860 11.59 -4.81 4.05
C ASP A 860 12.08 -5.89 3.06
N LEU A 861 11.57 -7.11 3.17
CA LEU A 861 11.81 -8.21 2.22
C LEU A 861 10.86 -8.19 1.02
N VAL A 862 9.89 -7.27 0.98
CA VAL A 862 8.84 -7.20 -0.03
C VAL A 862 8.97 -5.91 -0.85
N SER A 863 8.94 -6.04 -2.17
CA SER A 863 8.79 -4.92 -3.09
C SER A 863 7.51 -5.11 -3.90
N VAL A 864 6.66 -4.09 -3.95
CA VAL A 864 5.46 -4.07 -4.80
C VAL A 864 5.67 -2.98 -5.84
N LEU A 865 5.67 -3.37 -7.12
CA LEU A 865 5.95 -2.50 -8.24
C LEU A 865 4.73 -2.38 -9.12
N TYR A 866 4.34 -1.15 -9.44
CA TYR A 866 3.31 -0.88 -10.44
C TYR A 866 3.98 -0.32 -11.71
N VAL A 867 3.81 -1.02 -12.83
CA VAL A 867 4.36 -0.63 -14.13
C VAL A 867 3.27 0.03 -14.96
N ASP A 868 3.54 1.25 -15.40
CA ASP A 868 2.62 2.07 -16.17
C ASP A 868 3.33 2.77 -17.34
N GLN A 869 2.62 3.57 -18.13
CA GLN A 869 3.20 4.40 -19.19
C GLN A 869 2.89 5.89 -18.93
N ASP A 870 3.89 6.74 -19.11
CA ASP A 870 3.69 8.18 -19.04
C ASP A 870 2.95 8.74 -20.27
N SER A 871 2.68 10.05 -20.27
CA SER A 871 2.01 10.74 -21.39
C SER A 871 2.74 10.65 -22.73
N SER A 872 4.03 10.27 -22.72
CA SER A 872 4.83 10.05 -23.94
C SER A 872 4.81 8.59 -24.42
N GLY A 873 4.18 7.69 -23.66
CA GLY A 873 4.16 6.25 -23.91
C GLY A 873 5.41 5.52 -23.40
N SER A 874 6.28 6.20 -22.64
CA SER A 874 7.44 5.57 -22.01
C SER A 874 7.02 4.87 -20.72
N GLY A 875 7.46 3.62 -20.56
CA GLY A 875 7.23 2.83 -19.35
C GLY A 875 7.83 3.50 -18.13
N THR A 876 7.06 3.56 -17.05
CA THR A 876 7.49 4.04 -15.73
C THR A 876 7.20 2.97 -14.70
N VAL A 877 8.00 2.94 -13.64
CA VAL A 877 7.79 2.01 -12.51
C VAL A 877 7.59 2.82 -11.25
N LYS A 878 6.46 2.60 -10.59
CA LYS A 878 6.10 3.20 -9.30
C LYS A 878 6.18 2.12 -8.22
N PRO A 879 7.13 2.19 -7.29
CA PRO A 879 7.10 1.38 -6.07
C PRO A 879 5.89 1.78 -5.22
N LEU A 880 5.10 0.79 -4.79
CA LEU A 880 3.99 0.98 -3.86
C LEU A 880 4.45 0.56 -2.46
N ARG A 881 4.48 1.52 -1.53
CA ARG A 881 5.09 1.34 -0.22
C ARG A 881 4.13 0.71 0.76
N LEU A 882 4.65 -0.19 1.59
CA LEU A 882 3.91 -0.88 2.64
C LEU A 882 4.32 -0.36 4.02
N ASP A 883 3.34 -0.14 4.89
CA ASP A 883 3.58 0.17 6.30
C ASP A 883 3.97 -1.10 7.10
N SER A 884 4.21 -0.95 8.41
CA SER A 884 4.53 -2.08 9.29
C SER A 884 3.38 -3.09 9.48
N ASN A 885 2.15 -2.72 9.08
CA ASN A 885 0.96 -3.58 9.14
C ASN A 885 0.63 -4.22 7.79
N GLY A 886 1.47 -3.99 6.77
CA GLY A 886 1.26 -4.46 5.40
C GLY A 886 0.20 -3.67 4.64
N GLU A 887 -0.17 -2.47 5.07
CA GLU A 887 -1.10 -1.59 4.36
C GLU A 887 -0.34 -0.68 3.38
N PHE A 888 -0.98 -0.35 2.26
CA PHE A 888 -0.38 0.54 1.28
C PHE A 888 -0.41 1.98 1.77
N LEU A 889 0.75 2.64 1.75
CA LEU A 889 0.88 4.08 1.97
C LEU A 889 0.57 4.90 0.71
N ASP A 890 0.62 4.25 -0.45
CA ASP A 890 0.39 4.86 -1.75
C ASP A 890 -0.88 4.29 -2.38
N GLU A 891 -1.67 5.14 -3.01
CA GLU A 891 -2.83 4.70 -3.80
C GLU A 891 -2.39 3.92 -5.05
N TRP A 892 -3.18 2.89 -5.39
CA TRP A 892 -3.08 2.16 -6.65
C TRP A 892 -3.41 3.10 -7.81
N PRO A 893 -2.53 3.24 -8.82
CA PRO A 893 -2.84 4.06 -9.99
C PRO A 893 -4.10 3.54 -10.71
N ASP A 894 -4.91 4.48 -11.21
CA ASP A 894 -6.16 4.25 -11.96
C ASP A 894 -7.18 3.32 -11.29
N GLY A 895 -7.12 3.14 -9.96
CA GLY A 895 -8.05 2.27 -9.26
C GLY A 895 -7.96 0.81 -9.69
N PHE A 896 -6.75 0.29 -9.94
CA PHE A 896 -6.48 -1.08 -10.43
C PHE A 896 -7.18 -2.22 -9.65
N PHE A 897 -7.67 -1.99 -8.42
CA PHE A 897 -8.55 -2.90 -7.67
C PHE A 897 -9.91 -2.29 -7.27
N ASP A 898 -10.14 -1.02 -7.59
CA ASP A 898 -11.35 -0.24 -7.29
C ASP A 898 -12.48 -0.52 -8.29
N GLU A 899 -12.19 -1.08 -9.46
CA GLU A 899 -13.18 -1.58 -10.44
C GLU A 899 -14.20 -2.52 -9.77
N ARG A 900 -13.81 -3.27 -8.74
CA ARG A 900 -14.74 -4.11 -7.99
C ARG A 900 -15.79 -3.30 -7.22
N LEU A 901 -15.44 -2.13 -6.71
CA LEU A 901 -16.36 -1.20 -6.07
C LEU A 901 -17.24 -0.53 -7.14
N GLU A 902 -16.67 -0.09 -8.25
CA GLU A 902 -17.44 0.47 -9.38
C GLU A 902 -18.41 -0.56 -10.00
N GLU A 903 -18.03 -1.82 -10.16
CA GLU A 903 -18.92 -2.89 -10.65
C GLU A 903 -19.98 -3.31 -9.61
N LEU A 904 -19.70 -3.15 -8.32
CA LEU A 904 -20.67 -3.41 -7.24
C LEU A 904 -21.67 -2.26 -7.06
N PHE A 905 -21.30 -1.02 -7.42
CA PHE A 905 -22.06 0.19 -7.10
C PHE A 905 -22.48 1.05 -8.31
N GLY A 906 -21.98 0.75 -9.52
CA GLY A 906 -22.17 1.53 -10.75
C GLY A 906 -21.28 2.78 -10.83
N GLU A 907 -21.17 3.40 -12.02
CA GLU A 907 -20.68 4.79 -12.15
C GLU A 907 -21.62 5.70 -11.33
N VAL A 908 -21.16 6.17 -10.18
CA VAL A 908 -21.88 7.10 -9.29
C VAL A 908 -21.73 8.53 -9.78
#